data_AF-A0A811UVZ0-F1
#
_entry.id   AF-A0A811UVZ0-F1
#
_cell.length_a   1.000
_cell.length_b   1.000
_cell.length_c   1.000
_cell.angle_alpha   90.00
_cell.angle_beta   90.00
_cell.angle_gamma   90.00
#
_symmetry.space_group_name_H-M   'P 1'
#
loop_
_entity.id
_entity.type
_entity.pdbx_description
1 polymer ?
#
loop_
_entity_poly.entity_id
_entity_poly.type
_entity_poly.pdbx_seq_one_letter_code
_entity_poly.pdbx_strand_id
1 'polypeptide(L)'
;MRPRVVGTAGHRKVENFIKSELKTLGFNTEVDQFSERVPIFGNVTFTNIIGVLNPRARDFLALACHYDSKYFQDDPGFVAAIDSAVPCAIMLNTAKTLSSYLHGNFKDRTDIGLMLIFFDGEEAFKDWSDTDSIYGSRHLATKLSNTRSSTGSGSTIDRIEVLVLLDLIGAANPKFYSFFPNTHGLHHSLSEIELSLSATRQLEGKSLMFMRRPSTGFVDDDHRPFLQQNVPILHLITTPFPPQWHTPNDNAENLHWPSIRNFNKIFRTFVYEYLNRHKKQCAKNTRRKVSTVNRTCFNLKKIQDRANMNLLLVFSLILIVRLASVFIVQTYYVPDEYWQSLEVAHKLTFGYGYLTWEWVQGIRSYLYPLLIAGIYKLLALLNLDSAHLLVITPRILQALFSAYSDYRFYIWSGKKKWALFLILVPWFWFYTGSRTLSNTLEASLTTIALSYFPWSGESTTYLWFAAICCFLRPTAAVIWIPLCIYHLRKSRLSATELIFKHFAVIGLLVGGLCVAIDTYWHGRLIITPYEFFKYNVLHNIGSFYGSHPWYWYFTVGLPTVLGINTLPFIFGVMETVRSKQNYPVRKQLLIIILLSLVVLSTIEHKEFRFVSSLLPLCLYITADTLTRWSYNASRTILWFCAIVIVFGNALPAWYLSTVHQKGPLEVMTNVQRIARDYRDENEHRASILFLMPCHSTPYYSHVHENVTMRFLTCEPNLKNTPNYSDEAEQFYQAPVNWLRSHIPSYPRTAMPSHIVLYEPLAPVINEFLVNYKILHRIFNAEVNENVAPQQLLDEWSRILKEKDVNVETLLKQVRNRVGKNILVYQRLRAGEENTFNRDEYKKSTDNLSHRSVVKEDIPINNNEEEKNHNIFN
;
A
#
# COMPACT_ATOMS: atom_id res chain seq x y z
N MET A 1 39.68 -36.27 -4.82
CA MET A 1 38.44 -36.35 -5.62
C MET A 1 38.34 -37.76 -6.18
N ARG A 2 37.21 -38.45 -5.94
CA ARG A 2 36.92 -39.83 -6.42
C ARG A 2 35.41 -40.08 -6.32
N PRO A 3 34.86 -41.08 -7.05
CA PRO A 3 33.48 -41.51 -6.85
C PRO A 3 33.29 -42.01 -5.43
N ARG A 4 32.21 -41.58 -4.80
CA ARG A 4 31.99 -41.73 -3.36
C ARG A 4 30.49 -41.77 -3.02
N VAL A 5 29.72 -42.50 -3.83
CA VAL A 5 28.33 -42.87 -3.52
C VAL A 5 28.29 -43.62 -2.19
N VAL A 6 27.32 -43.30 -1.33
CA VAL A 6 27.16 -43.94 -0.01
C VAL A 6 27.18 -45.47 -0.12
N GLY A 7 27.94 -46.12 0.76
CA GLY A 7 28.09 -47.58 0.78
C GLY A 7 29.20 -48.13 -0.13
N THR A 8 29.80 -47.31 -0.99
CA THR A 8 30.93 -47.74 -1.84
C THR A 8 32.28 -47.70 -1.09
N ALA A 9 33.26 -48.46 -1.60
CA ALA A 9 34.63 -48.39 -1.08
C ALA A 9 35.28 -47.01 -1.26
N GLY A 10 34.87 -46.25 -2.28
CA GLY A 10 35.33 -44.88 -2.53
C GLY A 10 34.88 -43.92 -1.42
N HIS A 11 33.61 -44.03 -1.03
CA HIS A 11 32.99 -43.28 0.07
C HIS A 11 33.70 -43.52 1.40
N ARG A 12 33.89 -44.78 1.80
CA ARG A 12 34.62 -45.12 3.04
C ARG A 12 36.07 -44.60 3.06
N LYS A 13 36.75 -44.57 1.90
CA LYS A 13 38.10 -44.01 1.80
C LYS A 13 38.10 -42.48 2.01
N VAL A 14 37.08 -41.77 1.52
CA VAL A 14 36.92 -40.32 1.75
C VAL A 14 36.55 -40.04 3.21
N GLU A 15 35.63 -40.82 3.77
CA GLU A 15 35.25 -40.76 5.19
C GLU A 15 36.49 -40.87 6.10
N ASN A 16 37.33 -41.89 5.88
CA ASN A 16 38.57 -42.08 6.63
C ASN A 16 39.58 -40.95 6.43
N PHE A 17 39.68 -40.42 5.21
CA PHE A 17 40.54 -39.28 4.91
C PHE A 17 40.12 -38.04 5.70
N ILE A 18 38.83 -37.68 5.68
CA ILE A 18 38.31 -36.52 6.41
C ILE A 18 38.56 -36.67 7.92
N LYS A 19 38.30 -37.85 8.49
CA LYS A 19 38.58 -38.13 9.91
C LYS A 19 40.06 -37.96 10.26
N SER A 20 40.95 -38.46 9.41
CA SER A 20 42.40 -38.35 9.59
C SER A 20 42.89 -36.90 9.48
N GLU A 21 42.38 -36.14 8.51
CA GLU A 21 42.71 -34.73 8.32
C GLU A 21 42.23 -33.86 9.48
N LEU A 22 40.99 -34.07 9.95
CA LEU A 22 40.47 -33.36 11.14
C LEU A 22 41.34 -33.60 12.37
N LYS A 23 41.77 -34.85 12.59
CA LYS A 23 42.69 -35.19 13.69
C LYS A 23 44.04 -34.50 13.52
N THR A 24 44.58 -34.47 12.31
CA THR A 24 45.84 -33.77 11.98
C THR A 24 45.74 -32.27 12.19
N LEU A 25 44.56 -31.69 11.93
CA LEU A 25 44.23 -30.28 12.16
C LEU A 25 43.82 -29.98 13.62
N GLY A 26 43.90 -30.97 14.52
CA GLY A 26 43.66 -30.80 15.95
C GLY A 26 42.20 -30.66 16.38
N PHE A 27 41.24 -31.08 15.56
CA PHE A 27 39.82 -31.13 15.93
C PHE A 27 39.51 -32.39 16.75
N ASN A 28 38.54 -32.29 17.66
CA ASN A 28 37.88 -33.46 18.23
C ASN A 28 36.91 -34.01 17.18
N THR A 29 37.17 -35.22 16.68
CA THR A 29 36.34 -35.81 15.63
C THR A 29 35.25 -36.68 16.25
N GLU A 30 34.00 -36.27 16.05
CA GLU A 30 32.79 -37.00 16.39
C GLU A 30 32.15 -37.58 15.13
N VAL A 31 31.45 -38.70 15.30
CA VAL A 31 30.82 -39.42 14.19
C VAL A 31 29.37 -39.68 14.54
N ASP A 32 28.48 -39.42 13.59
CA ASP A 32 27.07 -39.73 13.68
C ASP A 32 26.69 -40.75 12.61
N GLN A 33 26.55 -42.00 13.04
CA GLN A 33 26.34 -43.16 12.15
C GLN A 33 24.96 -43.77 12.39
N PHE A 34 24.26 -44.05 11.29
CA PHE A 34 22.94 -44.68 11.29
C PHE A 34 22.71 -45.44 9.98
N SER A 35 21.75 -46.35 9.98
CA SER A 35 21.34 -47.07 8.77
C SER A 35 19.89 -46.72 8.41
N GLU A 36 19.65 -46.47 7.13
CA GLU A 36 18.32 -46.18 6.59
C GLU A 36 18.16 -46.90 5.25
N ARG A 37 16.92 -47.30 4.94
CA ARG A 37 16.59 -47.94 3.67
C ARG A 37 16.38 -46.87 2.59
N VAL A 38 17.16 -46.94 1.53
CA VAL A 38 17.13 -46.01 0.40
C VAL A 38 16.63 -46.68 -0.88
N PRO A 39 16.15 -45.91 -1.86
CA PRO A 39 15.90 -46.41 -3.21
C PRO A 39 17.16 -47.06 -3.80
N ILE A 40 16.96 -48.09 -4.64
CA ILE A 40 18.01 -48.81 -5.41
C ILE A 40 18.93 -49.69 -4.54
N PHE A 41 19.58 -49.13 -3.52
CA PHE A 41 20.59 -49.84 -2.72
C PHE A 41 20.05 -50.54 -1.46
N GLY A 42 18.78 -50.36 -1.11
CA GLY A 42 18.20 -50.99 0.08
C GLY A 42 18.79 -50.38 1.35
N ASN A 43 19.22 -51.20 2.33
CA ASN A 43 19.73 -50.67 3.60
C ASN A 43 21.19 -50.23 3.45
N VAL A 44 21.46 -48.94 3.60
CA VAL A 44 22.81 -48.37 3.56
C VAL A 44 23.14 -47.71 4.90
N THR A 45 24.44 -47.58 5.20
CA THR A 45 24.91 -46.93 6.44
C THR A 45 25.49 -45.57 6.10
N PHE A 46 24.89 -44.53 6.68
CA PHE A 46 25.34 -43.15 6.60
C PHE A 46 26.20 -42.80 7.80
N THR A 47 27.17 -41.91 7.60
CA THR A 47 28.14 -41.50 8.61
C THR A 47 28.47 -40.01 8.44
N ASN A 48 27.76 -39.14 9.17
CA ASN A 48 28.17 -37.73 9.27
C ASN A 48 29.46 -37.61 10.09
N ILE A 49 30.35 -36.70 9.69
CA ILE A 49 31.63 -36.46 10.37
C ILE A 49 31.62 -35.04 10.93
N ILE A 50 31.85 -34.88 12.24
CA ILE A 50 31.82 -33.59 12.91
C ILE A 50 33.17 -33.34 13.56
N GLY A 51 33.92 -32.36 13.07
CA GLY A 51 35.12 -31.85 13.73
C GLY A 51 34.75 -30.71 14.66
N VAL A 52 35.10 -30.79 15.95
CA VAL A 52 34.82 -29.75 16.94
C VAL A 52 36.11 -29.20 17.55
N LEU A 53 36.31 -27.89 17.47
CA LEU A 53 37.29 -27.15 18.28
C LEU A 53 36.57 -26.43 19.42
N ASN A 54 37.17 -26.52 20.62
CA ASN A 54 36.59 -26.03 21.88
C ASN A 54 35.20 -26.63 22.16
N PRO A 55 35.07 -27.96 22.37
CA PRO A 55 33.75 -28.62 22.54
C PRO A 55 32.95 -28.14 23.77
N ARG A 56 33.64 -27.53 24.74
CA ARG A 56 33.04 -26.92 25.93
C ARG A 56 32.67 -25.44 25.75
N ALA A 57 32.87 -24.86 24.58
CA ALA A 57 32.49 -23.48 24.31
C ALA A 57 30.99 -23.29 24.37
N ARG A 58 30.51 -22.11 24.78
CA ARG A 58 29.09 -21.86 24.95
C ARG A 58 28.33 -22.01 23.62
N ASP A 59 28.79 -21.28 22.60
CA ASP A 59 28.17 -21.19 21.29
C ASP A 59 29.16 -21.66 20.19
N PHE A 60 28.68 -21.93 18.98
CA PHE A 60 29.49 -22.43 17.86
C PHE A 60 29.18 -21.71 16.54
N LEU A 61 30.24 -21.41 15.80
CA LEU A 61 30.18 -21.22 14.36
C LEU A 61 30.25 -22.60 13.69
N ALA A 62 29.21 -23.02 12.96
CA ALA A 62 29.21 -24.27 12.22
C ALA A 62 29.43 -24.01 10.72
N LEU A 63 30.47 -24.62 10.15
CA LEU A 63 30.71 -24.65 8.71
C LEU A 63 30.36 -26.05 8.20
N ALA A 64 29.68 -26.15 7.06
CA ALA A 64 29.21 -27.44 6.55
C ALA A 64 29.34 -27.60 5.03
N CYS A 65 29.47 -28.85 4.60
CA CYS A 65 29.34 -29.36 3.23
C CYS A 65 28.81 -30.80 3.30
N HIS A 66 28.35 -31.37 2.18
CA HIS A 66 28.15 -32.81 2.06
C HIS A 66 29.36 -33.46 1.37
N TYR A 67 29.72 -34.69 1.78
CA TYR A 67 30.91 -35.37 1.24
C TYR A 67 30.61 -36.57 0.35
N ASP A 68 29.35 -37.00 0.25
CA ASP A 68 28.95 -38.03 -0.70
C ASP A 68 29.05 -37.50 -2.15
N SER A 69 28.73 -38.36 -3.11
CA SER A 69 28.58 -37.99 -4.51
C SER A 69 27.35 -38.69 -5.04
N LYS A 70 26.60 -38.01 -5.91
CA LYS A 70 25.38 -38.55 -6.50
C LYS A 70 25.58 -39.91 -7.16
N TYR A 71 24.59 -40.78 -7.00
CA TYR A 71 24.48 -41.99 -7.80
C TYR A 71 23.88 -41.68 -9.17
N PHE A 72 24.62 -42.01 -10.23
CA PHE A 72 24.10 -42.10 -11.59
C PHE A 72 24.28 -43.50 -12.11
N GLN A 73 23.20 -44.11 -12.60
CA GLN A 73 23.26 -45.46 -13.19
C GLN A 73 24.19 -45.50 -14.41
N ASP A 74 24.16 -44.45 -15.23
CA ASP A 74 24.94 -44.35 -16.47
C ASP A 74 26.34 -43.72 -16.27
N ASP A 75 26.65 -43.21 -15.07
CA ASP A 75 27.96 -42.63 -14.74
C ASP A 75 28.43 -43.05 -13.32
N PRO A 76 28.88 -44.31 -13.15
CA PRO A 76 29.46 -44.76 -11.87
C PRO A 76 30.79 -44.07 -11.54
N GLY A 77 31.37 -43.36 -12.52
CA GLY A 77 32.61 -42.60 -12.39
C GLY A 77 32.41 -41.16 -11.90
N PHE A 78 31.16 -40.73 -11.65
CA PHE A 78 30.85 -39.38 -11.23
C PHE A 78 31.62 -38.99 -9.96
N VAL A 79 32.46 -37.96 -10.07
CA VAL A 79 33.35 -37.54 -8.99
C VAL A 79 32.89 -36.30 -8.25
N ALA A 80 31.86 -35.61 -8.75
CA ALA A 80 31.19 -34.50 -8.09
C ALA A 80 32.19 -33.46 -7.53
N ALA A 81 32.92 -32.80 -8.44
CA ALA A 81 34.02 -31.91 -8.11
C ALA A 81 33.54 -30.63 -7.40
N ILE A 82 32.53 -29.95 -7.95
CA ILE A 82 31.89 -28.79 -7.34
C ILE A 82 30.88 -29.17 -6.26
N ASP A 83 30.43 -30.43 -6.26
CA ASP A 83 29.22 -30.94 -5.60
C ASP A 83 29.48 -32.18 -4.70
N SER A 84 30.18 -32.11 -3.57
CA SER A 84 30.79 -30.96 -2.93
C SER A 84 32.26 -31.22 -2.57
N ALA A 85 33.03 -31.85 -3.47
CA ALA A 85 34.45 -32.14 -3.19
C ALA A 85 35.28 -30.87 -2.91
N VAL A 86 35.06 -29.81 -3.68
CA VAL A 86 35.71 -28.51 -3.47
C VAL A 86 35.22 -27.82 -2.20
N PRO A 87 33.90 -27.69 -1.89
CA PRO A 87 33.42 -27.22 -0.59
C PRO A 87 34.08 -27.91 0.62
N CYS A 88 34.17 -29.25 0.60
CA CYS A 88 34.81 -29.97 1.70
C CYS A 88 36.32 -29.72 1.78
N ALA A 89 37.00 -29.58 0.64
CA ALA A 89 38.40 -29.17 0.61
C ALA A 89 38.60 -27.72 1.13
N ILE A 90 37.68 -26.80 0.84
CA ILE A 90 37.69 -25.40 1.31
C ILE A 90 37.60 -25.36 2.85
N MET A 91 36.74 -26.18 3.46
CA MET A 91 36.62 -26.24 4.92
C MET A 91 37.92 -26.71 5.59
N LEU A 92 38.51 -27.81 5.10
CA LEU A 92 39.80 -28.30 5.60
C LEU A 92 40.94 -27.30 5.34
N ASN A 93 40.95 -26.66 4.16
CA ASN A 93 41.94 -25.62 3.82
C ASN A 93 41.82 -24.38 4.72
N THR A 94 40.59 -23.98 5.06
CA THR A 94 40.35 -22.86 5.97
C THR A 94 40.90 -23.15 7.36
N ALA A 95 40.65 -24.35 7.89
CA ALA A 95 41.26 -24.79 9.15
C ALA A 95 42.80 -24.84 9.07
N LYS A 96 43.36 -25.37 7.97
CA LYS A 96 44.82 -25.43 7.76
C LYS A 96 45.45 -24.04 7.70
N THR A 97 44.87 -23.13 6.94
CA THR A 97 45.42 -21.78 6.71
C THR A 97 45.24 -20.85 7.91
N LEU A 98 44.25 -21.11 8.77
CA LEU A 98 44.03 -20.41 10.04
C LEU A 98 44.68 -21.11 11.24
N SER A 99 45.47 -22.18 11.03
CA SER A 99 46.02 -23.02 12.09
C SER A 99 46.79 -22.25 13.17
N SER A 100 47.60 -21.25 12.81
CA SER A 100 48.32 -20.39 13.76
C SER A 100 47.38 -19.61 14.68
N TYR A 101 46.22 -19.19 14.19
CA TYR A 101 45.19 -18.53 15.01
C TYR A 101 44.39 -19.55 15.83
N LEU A 102 43.97 -20.65 15.20
CA LEU A 102 43.11 -21.68 15.80
C LEU A 102 43.79 -22.40 16.97
N HIS A 103 45.09 -22.68 16.88
CA HIS A 103 45.86 -23.29 17.99
C HIS A 103 46.60 -22.28 18.87
N GLY A 104 46.62 -21.00 18.48
CA GLY A 104 47.13 -19.90 19.28
C GLY A 104 45.99 -19.21 20.04
N ASN A 105 45.61 -18.02 19.58
CA ASN A 105 44.69 -17.12 20.29
C ASN A 105 43.25 -17.65 20.44
N PHE A 106 42.85 -18.61 19.62
CA PHE A 106 41.51 -19.21 19.68
C PHE A 106 41.43 -20.41 20.62
N LYS A 107 42.58 -21.05 20.88
CA LYS A 107 42.69 -22.21 21.75
C LYS A 107 42.21 -21.84 23.16
N ASP A 108 41.52 -22.78 23.80
CA ASP A 108 41.00 -22.67 25.18
C ASP A 108 39.94 -21.58 25.41
N ARG A 109 39.39 -20.99 24.34
CA ARG A 109 38.22 -20.12 24.45
C ARG A 109 36.97 -20.90 24.83
N THR A 110 36.18 -20.34 25.75
CA THR A 110 34.93 -20.92 26.24
C THR A 110 33.69 -20.17 25.75
N ASP A 111 33.87 -19.02 25.09
CA ASP A 111 32.76 -18.22 24.58
C ASP A 111 32.24 -18.73 23.23
N ILE A 112 33.14 -19.11 22.31
CA ILE A 112 32.77 -19.67 21.01
C ILE A 112 33.72 -20.78 20.55
N GLY A 113 33.15 -21.83 19.97
CA GLY A 113 33.84 -22.92 19.30
C GLY A 113 33.66 -22.89 17.78
N LEU A 114 34.39 -23.78 17.08
CA LEU A 114 34.27 -23.96 15.63
C LEU A 114 33.89 -25.41 15.34
N MET A 115 32.82 -25.61 14.59
CA MET A 115 32.38 -26.92 14.11
C MET A 115 32.57 -27.02 12.60
N LEU A 116 33.13 -28.13 12.13
CA LEU A 116 33.18 -28.52 10.72
C LEU A 116 32.32 -29.77 10.55
N ILE A 117 31.20 -29.64 9.84
CA ILE A 117 30.23 -30.72 9.64
C ILE A 117 30.33 -31.20 8.19
N PHE A 118 30.62 -32.48 8.00
CA PHE A 118 30.59 -33.14 6.70
C PHE A 118 29.39 -34.08 6.70
N PHE A 119 28.30 -33.63 6.07
CA PHE A 119 27.07 -34.40 5.95
C PHE A 119 27.25 -35.57 4.98
N ASP A 120 26.56 -36.66 5.27
CA ASP A 120 26.50 -37.85 4.42
C ASP A 120 25.11 -38.03 3.81
N GLY A 121 25.04 -38.43 2.54
CA GLY A 121 23.77 -38.65 1.87
C GLY A 121 22.94 -37.38 1.73
N GLU A 122 23.53 -36.30 1.25
CA GLU A 122 22.75 -35.15 0.78
C GLU A 122 21.91 -35.56 -0.43
N GLU A 123 22.53 -36.34 -1.31
CA GLU A 123 22.00 -36.64 -2.62
C GLU A 123 20.85 -37.62 -2.60
N ALA A 124 19.85 -37.36 -3.45
CA ALA A 124 18.82 -38.33 -3.75
C ALA A 124 19.41 -39.54 -4.49
N PHE A 125 19.03 -40.75 -4.09
CA PHE A 125 19.42 -41.98 -4.79
C PHE A 125 18.61 -42.20 -6.07
N LYS A 126 17.39 -41.69 -6.12
CA LYS A 126 16.52 -41.76 -7.29
C LYS A 126 16.01 -40.37 -7.70
N ASP A 127 15.05 -39.84 -6.95
CA ASP A 127 14.37 -38.59 -7.28
C ASP A 127 14.31 -37.70 -6.04
N TRP A 128 14.83 -36.47 -6.15
CA TRP A 128 14.87 -35.53 -5.03
C TRP A 128 13.46 -35.29 -4.46
N SER A 129 13.27 -35.66 -3.20
CA SER A 129 12.01 -35.54 -2.48
C SER A 129 12.25 -35.37 -0.98
N ASP A 130 11.22 -35.07 -0.19
CA ASP A 130 11.36 -34.89 1.26
C ASP A 130 11.91 -36.12 2.00
N THR A 131 11.74 -37.32 1.43
CA THR A 131 12.25 -38.59 1.98
C THR A 131 13.51 -39.09 1.28
N ASP A 132 13.69 -38.79 -0.02
CA ASP A 132 14.89 -39.15 -0.79
C ASP A 132 15.76 -37.91 -1.01
N SER A 133 16.29 -37.38 0.10
CA SER A 133 17.28 -36.31 0.16
C SER A 133 17.80 -36.16 1.60
N ILE A 134 18.96 -35.55 1.72
CA ILE A 134 19.50 -34.95 2.95
C ILE A 134 19.41 -35.85 4.18
N TYR A 135 19.71 -37.14 3.98
CA TYR A 135 19.60 -38.21 4.97
C TYR A 135 20.43 -37.87 6.22
N GLY A 136 21.70 -37.53 6.02
CA GLY A 136 22.63 -37.22 7.10
C GLY A 136 22.22 -35.99 7.90
N SER A 137 21.83 -34.89 7.25
CA SER A 137 21.43 -33.68 7.96
C SER A 137 20.09 -33.83 8.68
N ARG A 138 19.12 -34.58 8.15
CA ARG A 138 17.87 -34.94 8.86
C ARG A 138 18.16 -35.66 10.17
N HIS A 139 19.05 -36.66 10.12
CA HIS A 139 19.43 -37.43 11.30
C HIS A 139 20.21 -36.57 12.31
N LEU A 140 21.23 -35.82 11.85
CA LEU A 140 22.08 -35.03 12.74
C LEU A 140 21.29 -33.90 13.42
N ALA A 141 20.43 -33.18 12.69
CA ALA A 141 19.59 -32.14 13.29
C ALA A 141 18.68 -32.69 14.38
N THR A 142 18.05 -33.86 14.13
CA THR A 142 17.20 -34.55 15.11
C THR A 142 18.00 -35.01 16.34
N LYS A 143 19.22 -35.53 16.14
CA LYS A 143 20.10 -35.94 17.24
C LYS A 143 20.51 -34.75 18.10
N LEU A 144 20.91 -33.64 17.48
CA LEU A 144 21.36 -32.44 18.18
C LEU A 144 20.23 -31.73 18.93
N SER A 145 19.01 -31.74 18.40
CA SER A 145 17.83 -31.18 19.08
C SER A 145 17.40 -32.03 20.28
N ASN A 146 17.55 -33.36 20.21
CA ASN A 146 17.23 -34.26 21.31
C ASN A 146 18.32 -34.33 22.40
N THR A 147 19.55 -33.92 22.08
CA THR A 147 20.67 -33.96 23.04
C THR A 147 20.71 -32.68 23.89
N ARG A 148 20.53 -32.79 25.21
CA ARG A 148 20.60 -31.62 26.12
C ARG A 148 22.00 -31.01 26.15
N SER A 149 22.06 -29.67 26.19
CA SER A 149 23.32 -28.93 26.29
C SER A 149 24.03 -29.17 27.63
N SER A 150 25.36 -29.33 27.57
CA SER A 150 26.23 -29.40 28.76
C SER A 150 26.33 -28.09 29.56
N THR A 151 25.85 -26.97 29.00
CA THR A 151 25.81 -25.66 29.67
C THR A 151 24.48 -25.38 30.39
N GLY A 152 23.54 -26.32 30.39
CA GLY A 152 22.33 -26.30 31.23
C GLY A 152 21.11 -25.56 30.68
N SER A 153 21.22 -24.82 29.56
CA SER A 153 20.06 -24.24 28.87
C SER A 153 19.96 -24.71 27.43
N GLY A 154 18.82 -25.29 27.05
CA GLY A 154 18.54 -25.70 25.67
C GLY A 154 19.14 -27.04 25.26
N SER A 155 18.88 -27.40 24.01
CA SER A 155 19.46 -28.54 23.32
C SER A 155 20.83 -28.18 22.73
N THR A 156 21.56 -29.17 22.21
CA THR A 156 22.89 -28.97 21.62
C THR A 156 22.80 -28.19 20.32
N ILE A 157 21.71 -28.34 19.56
CA ILE A 157 21.48 -27.60 18.32
C ILE A 157 21.35 -26.09 18.57
N ASP A 158 20.82 -25.68 19.73
CA ASP A 158 20.65 -24.27 20.12
C ASP A 158 21.99 -23.53 20.31
N ARG A 159 23.10 -24.27 20.44
CA ARG A 159 24.45 -23.71 20.57
C ARG A 159 25.03 -23.28 19.23
N ILE A 160 24.40 -23.62 18.10
CA ILE A 160 24.85 -23.20 16.77
C ILE A 160 24.36 -21.78 16.50
N GLU A 161 25.26 -20.78 16.53
CA GLU A 161 24.88 -19.38 16.26
C GLU A 161 24.45 -19.18 14.81
N VAL A 162 25.12 -19.88 13.90
CA VAL A 162 24.83 -19.90 12.47
C VAL A 162 25.43 -21.16 11.85
N LEU A 163 24.67 -21.79 10.95
CA LEU A 163 25.16 -22.82 10.05
C LEU A 163 25.51 -22.18 8.70
N VAL A 164 26.79 -22.19 8.34
CA VAL A 164 27.30 -21.72 7.06
C VAL A 164 27.51 -22.93 6.15
N LEU A 165 26.57 -23.17 5.25
CA LEU A 165 26.56 -24.31 4.34
C LEU A 165 27.17 -23.91 2.99
N LEU A 166 28.19 -24.66 2.53
CA LEU A 166 28.89 -24.43 1.27
C LEU A 166 28.50 -25.53 0.28
N ASP A 167 28.04 -25.13 -0.89
CA ASP A 167 27.64 -26.06 -1.95
C ASP A 167 27.83 -25.45 -3.36
N LEU A 168 28.04 -26.32 -4.36
CA LEU A 168 28.26 -26.00 -5.77
C LEU A 168 29.36 -24.95 -6.02
N ILE A 169 30.50 -25.09 -5.34
CA ILE A 169 31.62 -24.16 -5.45
C ILE A 169 32.75 -24.79 -6.26
N GLY A 170 33.23 -24.10 -7.29
CA GLY A 170 34.47 -24.48 -7.99
C GLY A 170 34.50 -24.11 -9.47
N ALA A 171 33.32 -23.89 -10.06
CA ALA A 171 33.19 -23.36 -11.42
C ALA A 171 33.62 -21.89 -11.52
N ALA A 172 33.75 -21.40 -12.76
CA ALA A 172 34.14 -20.02 -13.03
C ALA A 172 33.03 -19.01 -12.66
N ASN A 173 33.44 -17.88 -12.08
CA ASN A 173 32.57 -16.72 -11.81
C ASN A 173 31.27 -17.02 -11.01
N PRO A 174 31.33 -17.75 -9.88
CA PRO A 174 30.14 -18.04 -9.09
C PRO A 174 29.52 -16.76 -8.53
N LYS A 175 28.21 -16.80 -8.28
CA LYS A 175 27.45 -15.67 -7.73
C LYS A 175 26.66 -16.13 -6.52
N PHE A 176 27.05 -15.65 -5.35
CA PHE A 176 26.41 -15.94 -4.07
C PHE A 176 25.45 -14.82 -3.69
N TYR A 177 24.26 -15.19 -3.26
CA TYR A 177 23.18 -14.28 -2.86
C TYR A 177 22.76 -14.56 -1.43
N SER A 178 22.15 -13.56 -0.79
CA SER A 178 21.67 -13.74 0.59
C SER A 178 20.26 -14.34 0.58
N PHE A 179 20.10 -15.56 1.12
CA PHE A 179 18.82 -16.27 1.14
C PHE A 179 17.94 -15.93 2.36
N PHE A 180 18.55 -15.66 3.52
CA PHE A 180 17.81 -15.54 4.79
C PHE A 180 17.99 -14.16 5.45
N PRO A 181 16.89 -13.46 5.81
CA PRO A 181 16.96 -12.12 6.40
C PRO A 181 17.80 -12.01 7.67
N ASN A 182 17.82 -13.04 8.52
CA ASN A 182 18.56 -13.06 9.77
C ASN A 182 20.09 -13.19 9.58
N THR A 183 20.56 -13.62 8.41
CA THR A 183 22.00 -13.74 8.09
C THR A 183 22.45 -12.77 6.99
N HIS A 184 21.59 -11.85 6.54
CA HIS A 184 21.96 -10.76 5.60
C HIS A 184 23.21 -9.99 6.02
N GLY A 185 23.38 -9.74 7.33
CA GLY A 185 24.56 -9.05 7.85
C GLY A 185 25.87 -9.84 7.64
N LEU A 186 25.81 -11.17 7.75
CA LEU A 186 26.96 -12.05 7.51
C LEU A 186 27.29 -12.12 6.02
N HIS A 187 26.28 -12.23 5.16
CA HIS A 187 26.46 -12.15 3.71
C HIS A 187 27.05 -10.81 3.27
N HIS A 188 26.58 -9.71 3.86
CA HIS A 188 27.14 -8.39 3.60
C HIS A 188 28.60 -8.30 4.03
N SER A 189 28.98 -8.94 5.14
CA SER A 189 30.37 -9.00 5.60
C SER A 189 31.27 -9.73 4.59
N LEU A 190 30.82 -10.82 3.98
CA LEU A 190 31.54 -11.49 2.89
C LEU A 190 31.76 -10.55 1.69
N SER A 191 30.75 -9.78 1.30
CA SER A 191 30.86 -8.79 0.23
C SER A 191 31.80 -7.62 0.57
N GLU A 192 31.83 -7.15 1.82
CA GLU A 192 32.79 -6.13 2.26
C GLU A 192 34.23 -6.65 2.28
N ILE A 193 34.44 -7.89 2.75
CA ILE A 193 35.74 -8.55 2.70
C ILE A 193 36.20 -8.70 1.24
N GLU A 194 35.32 -9.12 0.35
CA GLU A 194 35.62 -9.21 -1.08
C GLU A 194 36.06 -7.87 -1.67
N LEU A 195 35.31 -6.79 -1.42
CA LEU A 195 35.69 -5.46 -1.91
C LEU A 195 37.02 -4.99 -1.32
N SER A 196 37.28 -5.26 -0.04
CA SER A 196 38.54 -4.89 0.62
C SER A 196 39.75 -5.64 0.02
N LEU A 197 39.61 -6.95 -0.19
CA LEU A 197 40.65 -7.78 -0.82
C LEU A 197 40.83 -7.41 -2.30
N SER A 198 39.75 -7.05 -3.00
CA SER A 198 39.81 -6.55 -4.38
C SER A 198 40.53 -5.21 -4.48
N ALA A 199 40.22 -4.26 -3.58
CA ALA A 199 40.85 -2.94 -3.54
C ALA A 199 42.37 -3.02 -3.25
N THR A 200 42.79 -4.00 -2.45
CA THR A 200 44.20 -4.28 -2.16
C THR A 200 44.86 -5.21 -3.20
N ARG A 201 44.19 -5.49 -4.32
CA ARG A 201 44.67 -6.35 -5.43
C ARG A 201 45.09 -7.76 -4.98
N GLN A 202 44.44 -8.28 -3.94
CA GLN A 202 44.68 -9.64 -3.45
C GLN A 202 43.79 -10.68 -4.11
N LEU A 203 42.81 -10.28 -4.92
CA LEU A 203 41.94 -11.19 -5.68
C LEU A 203 42.34 -11.24 -7.16
N GLU A 204 42.14 -12.41 -7.77
CA GLU A 204 42.41 -12.67 -9.19
C GLU A 204 41.19 -12.28 -10.04
N GLY A 205 41.39 -11.41 -11.02
CA GLY A 205 40.30 -10.90 -11.86
C GLY A 205 39.45 -9.81 -11.20
N LYS A 206 38.36 -9.42 -11.85
CA LYS A 206 37.48 -8.30 -11.44
C LYS A 206 36.04 -8.73 -11.14
N SER A 207 35.71 -10.01 -11.30
CA SER A 207 34.34 -10.51 -11.11
C SER A 207 34.04 -10.68 -9.63
N LEU A 208 33.04 -9.93 -9.13
CA LEU A 208 32.56 -10.05 -7.75
C LEU A 208 31.72 -11.32 -7.58
N MET A 209 31.97 -12.07 -6.53
CA MET A 209 31.33 -13.33 -6.18
C MET A 209 30.14 -13.12 -5.25
N PHE A 210 30.21 -12.17 -4.31
CA PHE A 210 29.19 -11.97 -3.27
C PHE A 210 28.28 -10.76 -3.58
N MET A 211 27.06 -11.06 -4.04
CA MET A 211 26.11 -10.06 -4.48
C MET A 211 25.45 -9.35 -3.30
N ARG A 212 25.40 -8.01 -3.32
CA ARG A 212 24.71 -7.17 -2.30
C ARG A 212 23.20 -7.09 -2.51
N ARG A 213 22.58 -8.20 -2.87
CA ARG A 213 21.12 -8.33 -3.05
C ARG A 213 20.65 -9.69 -2.55
N PRO A 214 19.41 -9.78 -2.03
CA PRO A 214 18.86 -11.06 -1.63
C PRO A 214 18.63 -11.96 -2.85
N SER A 215 18.62 -13.28 -2.62
CA SER A 215 18.20 -14.25 -3.62
C SER A 215 16.71 -14.08 -3.93
N THR A 216 16.32 -14.33 -5.19
CA THR A 216 14.92 -14.37 -5.62
C THR A 216 14.34 -15.78 -5.62
N GLY A 217 15.19 -16.80 -5.44
CA GLY A 217 14.82 -18.22 -5.41
C GLY A 217 15.19 -18.87 -4.09
N PHE A 218 14.63 -20.05 -3.87
CA PHE A 218 14.99 -20.95 -2.78
C PHE A 218 15.69 -22.17 -3.37
N VAL A 219 16.72 -22.67 -2.70
CA VAL A 219 17.39 -23.92 -3.04
C VAL A 219 17.25 -24.82 -1.83
N ASP A 220 16.69 -26.01 -2.03
CA ASP A 220 16.59 -27.02 -0.97
C ASP A 220 17.93 -27.75 -0.85
N ASP A 221 18.38 -28.02 0.39
CA ASP A 221 19.73 -28.54 0.69
C ASP A 221 19.78 -28.92 2.20
N ASP A 222 20.91 -29.43 2.68
CA ASP A 222 21.21 -29.91 4.04
C ASP A 222 20.88 -28.94 5.17
N HIS A 223 20.73 -27.65 4.88
CA HIS A 223 20.32 -26.67 5.89
C HIS A 223 18.85 -26.80 6.28
N ARG A 224 17.99 -27.45 5.47
CA ARG A 224 16.54 -27.52 5.70
C ARG A 224 16.18 -28.05 7.11
N PRO A 225 16.73 -29.16 7.61
CA PRO A 225 16.39 -29.68 8.94
C PRO A 225 16.87 -28.76 10.08
N PHE A 226 17.99 -28.06 9.88
CA PHE A 226 18.51 -27.09 10.84
C PHE A 226 17.66 -25.81 10.87
N LEU A 227 17.21 -25.34 9.71
CA LEU A 227 16.30 -24.21 9.57
C LEU A 227 14.96 -24.48 10.27
N GLN A 228 14.42 -25.71 10.13
CA GLN A 228 13.21 -26.15 10.83
C GLN A 228 13.36 -26.13 12.37
N GLN A 229 14.59 -26.28 12.88
CA GLN A 229 14.93 -26.16 14.30
C GLN A 229 15.37 -24.73 14.68
N ASN A 230 15.04 -23.72 13.88
CA ASN A 230 15.36 -22.30 14.09
C ASN A 230 16.86 -21.93 14.10
N VAL A 231 17.73 -22.78 13.57
CA VAL A 231 19.15 -22.42 13.40
C VAL A 231 19.29 -21.37 12.29
N PRO A 232 19.97 -20.23 12.52
CA PRO A 232 20.24 -19.28 11.45
C PRO A 232 21.12 -19.88 10.35
N ILE A 233 20.76 -19.68 9.08
CA ILE A 233 21.45 -20.28 7.94
C ILE A 233 22.11 -19.22 7.08
N LEU A 234 23.39 -19.40 6.75
CA LEU A 234 24.08 -18.69 5.67
C LEU A 234 24.42 -19.69 4.56
N HIS A 235 23.56 -19.76 3.55
CA HIS A 235 23.68 -20.71 2.45
C HIS A 235 24.55 -20.12 1.33
N LEU A 236 25.79 -20.62 1.24
CA LEU A 236 26.78 -20.22 0.24
C LEU A 236 26.77 -21.19 -0.94
N ILE A 237 25.69 -21.11 -1.71
CA ILE A 237 25.49 -21.82 -2.97
C ILE A 237 25.48 -20.82 -4.14
N THR A 238 26.10 -21.18 -5.26
CA THR A 238 26.11 -20.30 -6.44
C THR A 238 24.78 -20.36 -7.18
N THR A 239 24.24 -19.21 -7.59
CA THR A 239 23.05 -19.13 -8.45
C THR A 239 23.30 -18.17 -9.63
N PRO A 240 23.21 -18.62 -10.89
CA PRO A 240 22.77 -19.95 -11.34
C PRO A 240 23.75 -21.07 -10.95
N PHE A 241 23.24 -22.31 -10.94
CA PHE A 241 24.07 -23.50 -10.78
C PHE A 241 25.06 -23.62 -11.94
N PRO A 242 26.26 -24.17 -11.72
CA PRO A 242 27.22 -24.36 -12.80
C PRO A 242 26.66 -25.32 -13.86
N PRO A 243 26.96 -25.11 -15.15
CA PRO A 243 26.48 -25.99 -16.21
C PRO A 243 26.99 -27.43 -16.10
N GLN A 244 28.04 -27.66 -15.29
CA GLN A 244 28.57 -28.98 -14.99
C GLN A 244 27.71 -29.77 -14.00
N TRP A 245 26.84 -29.12 -13.22
CA TRP A 245 26.05 -29.74 -12.16
C TRP A 245 25.27 -30.96 -12.66
N HIS A 246 25.40 -32.09 -11.96
CA HIS A 246 24.79 -33.38 -12.32
C HIS A 246 25.14 -33.88 -13.73
N THR A 247 26.35 -33.58 -14.22
CA THR A 247 26.86 -34.12 -15.49
C THR A 247 28.27 -34.70 -15.30
N PRO A 248 28.75 -35.60 -16.18
CA PRO A 248 30.13 -36.12 -16.12
C PRO A 248 31.23 -35.03 -16.20
N ASN A 249 30.86 -33.81 -16.61
CA ASN A 249 31.75 -32.65 -16.64
C ASN A 249 31.99 -32.02 -15.25
N ASP A 250 31.28 -32.46 -14.21
CA ASP A 250 31.62 -32.09 -12.84
C ASP A 250 32.85 -32.86 -12.33
N ASN A 251 33.99 -32.47 -12.88
CA ASN A 251 35.29 -33.12 -12.68
C ASN A 251 36.40 -32.07 -12.45
N ALA A 252 37.60 -32.56 -12.15
CA ALA A 252 38.73 -31.69 -11.80
C ALA A 252 39.18 -30.76 -12.94
N GLU A 253 38.98 -31.15 -14.20
CA GLU A 253 39.41 -30.38 -15.38
C GLU A 253 38.57 -29.12 -15.57
N ASN A 254 37.30 -29.16 -15.17
CA ASN A 254 36.37 -28.03 -15.27
C ASN A 254 36.40 -27.08 -14.06
N LEU A 255 37.29 -27.32 -13.09
CA LEU A 255 37.47 -26.41 -11.97
C LEU A 255 38.18 -25.12 -12.37
N HIS A 256 37.64 -24.00 -11.94
CA HIS A 256 38.23 -22.69 -12.14
C HIS A 256 39.01 -22.23 -10.91
N TRP A 257 40.28 -22.59 -10.86
CA TRP A 257 41.16 -22.31 -9.72
C TRP A 257 41.24 -20.84 -9.27
N PRO A 258 41.23 -19.81 -10.15
CA PRO A 258 41.18 -18.42 -9.70
C PRO A 258 39.93 -18.12 -8.86
N SER A 259 38.76 -18.66 -9.24
CA SER A 259 37.54 -18.51 -8.44
C SER A 259 37.64 -19.23 -7.10
N ILE A 260 38.20 -20.45 -7.08
CA ILE A 260 38.43 -21.20 -5.83
C ILE A 260 39.40 -20.44 -4.90
N ARG A 261 40.49 -19.89 -5.42
CA ARG A 261 41.47 -19.12 -4.63
C ARG A 261 40.87 -17.83 -4.09
N ASN A 262 40.05 -17.12 -4.88
CA ASN A 262 39.34 -15.93 -4.41
C ASN A 262 38.36 -16.27 -3.29
N PHE A 263 37.53 -17.30 -3.47
CA PHE A 263 36.61 -17.77 -2.44
C PHE A 263 37.35 -18.10 -1.14
N ASN A 264 38.45 -18.86 -1.23
CA ASN A 264 39.27 -19.22 -0.08
C ASN A 264 39.85 -18.02 0.68
N LYS A 265 40.26 -16.95 -0.01
CA LYS A 265 40.78 -15.72 0.63
C LYS A 265 39.66 -14.98 1.36
N ILE A 266 38.49 -14.86 0.74
CA ILE A 266 37.34 -14.18 1.33
C ILE A 266 36.80 -14.98 2.52
N PHE A 267 36.56 -16.28 2.31
CA PHE A 267 35.96 -17.16 3.31
C PHE A 267 36.84 -17.36 4.54
N ARG A 268 38.17 -17.57 4.38
CA ARG A 268 39.07 -17.67 5.55
C ARG A 268 39.11 -16.36 6.35
N THR A 269 39.04 -15.21 5.67
CA THR A 269 39.03 -13.91 6.33
C THR A 269 37.72 -13.74 7.10
N PHE A 270 36.59 -14.13 6.51
CA PHE A 270 35.29 -14.12 7.18
C PHE A 270 35.29 -14.99 8.45
N VAL A 271 35.77 -16.23 8.37
CA VAL A 271 35.85 -17.14 9.53
C VAL A 271 36.75 -16.56 10.61
N TYR A 272 37.94 -16.04 10.25
CA TYR A 272 38.83 -15.38 11.20
C TYR A 272 38.17 -14.17 11.87
N GLU A 273 37.53 -13.29 11.10
CA GLU A 273 36.88 -12.10 11.65
C GLU A 273 35.71 -12.44 12.57
N TYR A 274 34.90 -13.44 12.20
CA TYR A 274 33.78 -13.91 13.01
C TYR A 274 34.28 -14.39 14.38
N LEU A 275 35.23 -15.34 14.39
CA LEU A 275 35.78 -15.91 15.61
C LEU A 275 36.49 -14.83 16.45
N ASN A 276 37.34 -14.01 15.85
CA ASN A 276 38.15 -13.02 16.57
C ASN A 276 37.31 -11.89 17.19
N ARG A 277 36.25 -11.43 16.50
CA ARG A 277 35.43 -10.30 16.98
C ARG A 277 34.41 -10.69 18.04
N HIS A 278 34.08 -11.98 18.18
CA HIS A 278 33.14 -12.48 19.20
C HIS A 278 33.51 -12.02 20.64
N LYS A 279 34.80 -11.93 20.98
CA LYS A 279 35.33 -11.53 22.30
C LYS A 279 34.95 -10.10 22.72
N LYS A 280 34.86 -9.14 21.78
CA LYS A 280 34.58 -7.71 22.07
C LYS A 280 33.11 -7.46 22.42
N GLN A 281 32.22 -8.39 22.09
CA GLN A 281 30.79 -8.28 22.34
C GLN A 281 30.40 -8.79 23.73
N CYS A 282 31.06 -9.84 24.23
CA CYS A 282 30.87 -10.32 25.60
C CYS A 282 31.50 -9.40 26.67
N ALA A 283 32.71 -8.87 26.46
CA ALA A 283 33.40 -8.03 27.46
C ALA A 283 32.74 -6.65 27.70
N LYS A 284 32.08 -6.06 26.68
CA LYS A 284 31.28 -4.83 26.84
C LYS A 284 29.99 -5.06 27.63
N ASN A 285 29.51 -6.30 27.72
CA ASN A 285 28.30 -6.66 28.46
C ASN A 285 28.56 -6.93 29.95
N THR A 286 29.81 -7.17 30.36
CA THR A 286 30.17 -7.45 31.76
C THR A 286 30.27 -6.19 32.63
N ARG A 287 30.62 -5.02 32.07
CA ARG A 287 30.69 -3.73 32.81
C ARG A 287 29.33 -3.05 33.05
N ARG A 288 28.21 -3.68 32.65
CA ARG A 288 26.85 -3.17 32.87
C ARG A 288 25.98 -4.25 33.53
N LYS A 289 26.31 -4.70 34.74
CA LYS A 289 25.39 -5.53 35.53
C LYS A 289 25.50 -5.23 37.03
N VAL A 290 24.64 -4.34 37.50
CA VAL A 290 23.85 -4.55 38.73
C VAL A 290 22.38 -4.26 38.35
N SER A 291 21.47 -5.08 38.86
CA SER A 291 20.04 -5.23 38.56
C SER A 291 19.66 -6.14 37.36
N THR A 292 19.31 -7.38 37.77
CA THR A 292 18.24 -8.25 37.25
C THR A 292 18.29 -8.79 35.81
N VAL A 293 18.83 -10.01 35.71
CA VAL A 293 18.36 -11.19 34.97
C VAL A 293 17.38 -10.94 33.80
N ASN A 294 17.90 -10.91 32.56
CA ASN A 294 17.26 -11.28 31.27
C ASN A 294 18.09 -10.73 30.09
N ARG A 295 19.19 -11.40 29.68
CA ARG A 295 20.14 -10.79 28.71
C ARG A 295 20.78 -11.67 27.62
N THR A 296 20.08 -12.67 27.10
CA THR A 296 20.32 -13.19 25.73
C THR A 296 19.21 -12.80 24.76
N CYS A 297 18.00 -12.50 25.28
CA CYS A 297 16.95 -11.85 24.51
C CYS A 297 17.35 -10.41 24.10
N PHE A 298 18.26 -9.73 24.82
CA PHE A 298 18.43 -8.27 24.70
C PHE A 298 19.13 -7.74 23.45
N ASN A 299 19.85 -8.53 22.63
CA ASN A 299 20.52 -8.00 21.41
C ASN A 299 19.73 -8.29 20.12
N LEU A 300 19.03 -9.42 20.05
CA LEU A 300 17.93 -9.60 19.10
C LEU A 300 16.79 -8.64 19.47
N LYS A 301 16.43 -8.47 20.75
CA LYS A 301 15.53 -7.40 21.16
C LYS A 301 16.13 -6.03 20.84
N LYS A 302 17.41 -5.71 20.97
CA LYS A 302 17.94 -4.38 20.55
C LYS A 302 18.00 -4.14 19.04
N ILE A 303 18.16 -5.18 18.21
CA ILE A 303 18.13 -5.10 16.75
C ILE A 303 16.68 -5.11 16.26
N GLN A 304 15.83 -5.96 16.84
CA GLN A 304 14.38 -5.94 16.71
C GLN A 304 13.82 -4.64 17.26
N ASP A 305 14.36 -4.05 18.32
CA ASP A 305 13.95 -2.78 18.95
C ASP A 305 14.56 -1.61 18.19
N ARG A 306 15.72 -1.74 17.52
CA ARG A 306 16.19 -0.74 16.54
C ARG A 306 15.41 -0.82 15.25
N ALA A 307 15.04 -2.01 14.79
CA ALA A 307 14.19 -2.22 13.63
C ALA A 307 12.75 -1.79 13.94
N ASN A 308 12.25 -2.09 15.14
CA ASN A 308 10.95 -1.67 15.66
C ASN A 308 10.98 -0.17 15.98
N MET A 309 12.06 0.38 16.53
CA MET A 309 12.23 1.84 16.68
C MET A 309 12.29 2.51 15.30
N ASN A 310 12.98 1.94 14.32
CA ASN A 310 12.97 2.47 12.96
C ASN A 310 11.59 2.35 12.32
N LEU A 311 10.86 1.25 12.54
CA LEU A 311 9.49 1.08 12.06
C LEU A 311 8.50 1.98 12.79
N LEU A 312 8.70 2.22 14.09
CA LEU A 312 7.90 3.11 14.91
C LEU A 312 8.20 4.57 14.57
N LEU A 313 9.44 4.92 14.27
CA LEU A 313 9.83 6.23 13.72
C LEU A 313 9.23 6.45 12.33
N VAL A 314 9.26 5.43 11.46
CA VAL A 314 8.61 5.50 10.15
C VAL A 314 7.11 5.64 10.31
N PHE A 315 6.47 4.85 11.16
CA PHE A 315 5.04 4.97 11.45
C PHE A 315 4.71 6.35 12.05
N SER A 316 5.52 6.85 12.98
CA SER A 316 5.35 8.18 13.58
C SER A 316 5.48 9.28 12.53
N LEU A 317 6.45 9.18 11.62
CA LEU A 317 6.59 10.12 10.49
C LEU A 317 5.35 10.10 9.59
N ILE A 318 4.89 8.91 9.20
CA ILE A 318 3.69 8.75 8.38
C ILE A 318 2.47 9.34 9.10
N LEU A 319 2.32 9.02 10.39
CA LEU A 319 1.23 9.51 11.22
C LEU A 319 1.24 11.04 11.33
N ILE A 320 2.41 11.65 11.56
CA ILE A 320 2.56 13.11 11.60
C ILE A 320 2.12 13.73 10.28
N VAL A 321 2.53 13.18 9.13
CA VAL A 321 2.14 13.70 7.81
C VAL A 321 0.62 13.59 7.59
N ARG A 322 0.00 12.48 7.99
CA ARG A 322 -1.46 12.29 7.82
C ARG A 322 -2.29 13.09 8.82
N LEU A 323 -1.81 13.29 10.03
CA LEU A 323 -2.46 14.20 10.97
C LEU A 323 -2.30 15.66 10.54
N ALA A 324 -1.15 16.04 9.97
CA ALA A 324 -0.97 17.37 9.41
C ALA A 324 -1.97 17.65 8.27
N SER A 325 -2.28 16.67 7.42
CA SER A 325 -3.29 16.85 6.37
C SER A 325 -4.73 17.03 6.90
N VAL A 326 -5.04 16.66 8.15
CA VAL A 326 -6.34 16.99 8.77
C VAL A 326 -6.48 18.51 8.95
N PHE A 327 -5.41 19.18 9.37
CA PHE A 327 -5.44 20.61 9.69
C PHE A 327 -5.13 21.51 8.49
N ILE A 328 -4.33 21.01 7.54
CA ILE A 328 -3.95 21.75 6.32
C ILE A 328 -5.08 21.74 5.29
N VAL A 329 -5.83 20.63 5.17
CA VAL A 329 -6.93 20.53 4.21
C VAL A 329 -8.18 21.22 4.82
N GLN A 330 -8.52 22.38 4.27
CA GLN A 330 -9.57 23.29 4.74
C GLN A 330 -10.59 23.65 3.64
N THR A 331 -10.59 22.89 2.55
CA THR A 331 -11.41 23.16 1.35
C THR A 331 -12.45 22.07 1.14
N TYR A 332 -13.49 22.41 0.39
CA TYR A 332 -14.49 21.46 -0.09
C TYR A 332 -13.97 20.69 -1.31
N TYR A 333 -14.33 19.41 -1.44
CA TYR A 333 -13.98 18.59 -2.60
C TYR A 333 -15.20 18.02 -3.32
N VAL A 334 -15.94 17.11 -2.65
CA VAL A 334 -17.11 16.45 -3.25
C VAL A 334 -18.21 16.28 -2.20
N PRO A 335 -19.50 16.27 -2.62
CA PRO A 335 -20.63 16.07 -1.72
C PRO A 335 -20.52 14.81 -0.85
N ASP A 336 -20.05 13.72 -1.46
CA ASP A 336 -19.93 12.40 -0.83
C ASP A 336 -19.08 12.41 0.46
N GLU A 337 -18.21 13.41 0.64
CA GLU A 337 -17.42 13.56 1.87
C GLU A 337 -18.28 13.78 3.12
N TYR A 338 -19.48 14.36 2.95
CA TYR A 338 -20.37 14.73 4.05
C TYR A 338 -21.67 13.95 4.00
N TRP A 339 -22.28 13.87 2.81
CA TRP A 339 -23.62 13.32 2.60
C TRP A 339 -23.66 11.78 2.60
N GLN A 340 -22.50 11.12 2.52
CA GLN A 340 -22.37 9.65 2.67
C GLN A 340 -21.70 9.22 3.97
N SER A 341 -21.34 10.16 4.85
CA SER A 341 -20.62 9.84 6.09
C SER A 341 -21.08 10.73 7.26
N LEU A 342 -20.63 11.98 7.34
CA LEU A 342 -20.83 12.84 8.51
C LEU A 342 -22.30 13.18 8.78
N GLU A 343 -23.07 13.54 7.75
CA GLU A 343 -24.49 13.89 7.91
C GLU A 343 -25.33 12.68 8.35
N VAL A 344 -25.00 11.52 7.80
CA VAL A 344 -25.65 10.25 8.13
C VAL A 344 -25.34 9.88 9.57
N ALA A 345 -24.06 9.92 9.96
CA ALA A 345 -23.61 9.65 11.32
C ALA A 345 -24.21 10.63 12.34
N HIS A 346 -24.33 11.90 11.97
CA HIS A 346 -24.98 12.92 12.78
C HIS A 346 -26.45 12.57 13.03
N LYS A 347 -27.21 12.26 11.97
CA LYS A 347 -28.63 11.88 12.11
C LYS A 347 -28.80 10.61 12.95
N LEU A 348 -27.95 9.60 12.77
CA LEU A 348 -27.97 8.36 13.56
C LEU A 348 -27.74 8.62 15.05
N THR A 349 -26.90 9.60 15.39
CA THR A 349 -26.50 9.86 16.78
C THR A 349 -27.46 10.80 17.51
N PHE A 350 -27.86 11.89 16.84
CA PHE A 350 -28.60 13.00 17.47
C PHE A 350 -30.09 13.02 17.09
N GLY A 351 -30.52 12.18 16.15
CA GLY A 351 -31.94 12.05 15.76
C GLY A 351 -32.45 13.10 14.78
N TYR A 352 -31.63 14.09 14.41
CA TYR A 352 -31.95 15.09 13.39
C TYR A 352 -30.84 15.23 12.35
N GLY A 353 -31.23 15.58 11.13
CA GLY A 353 -30.35 15.60 9.97
C GLY A 353 -31.10 15.21 8.69
N TYR A 354 -30.38 15.21 7.57
CA TYR A 354 -30.93 14.87 6.27
C TYR A 354 -30.32 13.56 5.75
N LEU A 355 -31.14 12.71 5.12
CA LEU A 355 -30.67 11.53 4.39
C LEU A 355 -31.02 11.71 2.92
N THR A 356 -30.03 11.50 2.06
CA THR A 356 -30.24 11.53 0.61
C THR A 356 -31.03 10.32 0.13
N TRP A 357 -31.54 10.41 -1.10
CA TRP A 357 -32.25 9.32 -1.76
C TRP A 357 -31.47 7.99 -1.75
N GLU A 358 -30.13 8.05 -1.78
CA GLU A 358 -29.26 6.87 -1.78
C GLU A 358 -29.45 6.01 -0.53
N TRP A 359 -29.65 6.66 0.62
CA TRP A 359 -29.91 5.99 1.89
C TRP A 359 -31.35 5.49 1.96
N VAL A 360 -32.31 6.23 1.38
CA VAL A 360 -33.72 5.81 1.32
C VAL A 360 -33.89 4.57 0.44
N GLN A 361 -33.19 4.49 -0.68
CA GLN A 361 -33.20 3.31 -1.56
C GLN A 361 -32.30 2.17 -1.03
N GLY A 362 -31.36 2.50 -0.14
CA GLY A 362 -30.46 1.53 0.48
C GLY A 362 -29.37 1.00 -0.43
N ILE A 363 -28.85 1.88 -1.30
CA ILE A 363 -27.71 1.59 -2.18
C ILE A 363 -26.35 1.83 -1.49
N ARG A 364 -26.36 2.32 -0.24
CA ARG A 364 -25.17 2.65 0.56
C ARG A 364 -25.15 1.86 1.88
N SER A 365 -23.95 1.43 2.27
CA SER A 365 -23.74 0.66 3.49
C SER A 365 -23.53 1.58 4.69
N TYR A 366 -24.16 1.26 5.81
CA TYR A 366 -24.01 1.98 7.08
C TYR A 366 -22.69 1.68 7.79
N LEU A 367 -21.90 0.70 7.31
CA LEU A 367 -20.67 0.27 7.97
C LEU A 367 -19.72 1.44 8.31
N TYR A 368 -19.47 2.35 7.36
CA TYR A 368 -18.57 3.48 7.58
C TYR A 368 -19.20 4.61 8.43
N PRO A 369 -20.42 5.10 8.13
CA PRO A 369 -21.10 6.06 9.01
C PRO A 369 -21.26 5.60 10.46
N LEU A 370 -21.43 4.29 10.71
CA LEU A 370 -21.55 3.77 12.07
C LEU A 370 -20.29 3.91 12.89
N LEU A 371 -19.11 3.78 12.28
CA LEU A 371 -17.83 4.05 12.97
C LEU A 371 -17.76 5.51 13.42
N ILE A 372 -18.23 6.42 12.58
CA ILE A 372 -18.30 7.86 12.88
C ILE A 372 -19.38 8.16 13.93
N ALA A 373 -20.55 7.54 13.82
CA ALA A 373 -21.65 7.67 14.77
C ALA A 373 -21.23 7.19 16.18
N GLY A 374 -20.41 6.13 16.27
CA GLY A 374 -19.82 5.69 17.53
C GLY A 374 -18.94 6.76 18.18
N ILE A 375 -18.13 7.49 17.39
CA ILE A 375 -17.34 8.63 17.88
C ILE A 375 -18.26 9.76 18.34
N TYR A 376 -19.26 10.12 17.53
CA TYR A 376 -20.22 11.17 17.90
C TYR A 376 -20.96 10.83 19.18
N LYS A 377 -21.38 9.58 19.35
CA LYS A 377 -22.06 9.12 20.56
C LYS A 377 -21.15 9.21 21.77
N LEU A 378 -19.87 8.84 21.64
CA LEU A 378 -18.89 8.99 22.72
C LEU A 378 -18.68 10.45 23.09
N LEU A 379 -18.55 11.35 22.10
CA LEU A 379 -18.42 12.79 22.34
C LEU A 379 -19.65 13.35 23.06
N ALA A 380 -20.86 12.97 22.61
CA ALA A 380 -22.11 13.37 23.24
C ALA A 380 -22.23 12.87 24.69
N LEU A 381 -21.82 11.61 24.97
CA LEU A 381 -21.81 11.06 26.33
C LEU A 381 -20.84 11.79 27.26
N LEU A 382 -19.77 12.38 26.72
CA LEU A 382 -18.79 13.18 27.45
C LEU A 382 -19.11 14.69 27.46
N ASN A 383 -20.22 15.11 26.85
CA ASN A 383 -20.57 16.53 26.62
C ASN A 383 -19.46 17.32 25.89
N LEU A 384 -18.81 16.68 24.90
CA LEU A 384 -17.75 17.24 24.05
C LEU A 384 -18.17 17.33 22.58
N ASP A 385 -19.47 17.28 22.28
CA ASP A 385 -20.09 17.26 20.96
C ASP A 385 -20.14 18.63 20.25
N SER A 386 -19.13 19.48 20.44
CA SER A 386 -19.00 20.71 19.65
C SER A 386 -18.87 20.40 18.15
N ALA A 387 -19.45 21.23 17.26
CA ALA A 387 -19.35 21.03 15.81
C ALA A 387 -17.90 20.89 15.33
N HIS A 388 -16.97 21.66 15.92
CA HIS A 388 -15.55 21.56 15.60
C HIS A 388 -14.99 20.16 15.85
N LEU A 389 -15.33 19.53 16.98
CA LEU A 389 -14.92 18.15 17.27
C LEU A 389 -15.66 17.13 16.40
N LEU A 390 -16.93 17.36 16.08
CA LEU A 390 -17.67 16.51 15.14
C LEU A 390 -17.07 16.54 13.73
N VAL A 391 -16.47 17.65 13.30
CA VAL A 391 -15.77 17.74 12.01
C VAL A 391 -14.37 17.13 12.06
N ILE A 392 -13.58 17.41 13.11
CA ILE A 392 -12.18 17.01 13.17
C ILE A 392 -12.00 15.54 13.54
N THR A 393 -12.76 15.01 14.50
CA THR A 393 -12.53 13.66 15.02
C THR A 393 -12.73 12.55 13.97
N PRO A 394 -13.72 12.60 13.06
CA PRO A 394 -13.85 11.62 11.98
C PRO A 394 -12.70 11.71 10.97
N ARG A 395 -12.19 12.93 10.72
CA ARG A 395 -11.02 13.15 9.86
C ARG A 395 -9.74 12.59 10.48
N ILE A 396 -9.59 12.70 11.81
CA ILE A 396 -8.51 12.04 12.55
C ILE A 396 -8.64 10.52 12.42
N LEU A 397 -9.83 9.95 12.62
CA LEU A 397 -10.06 8.52 12.42
C LEU A 397 -9.65 8.08 11.01
N GLN A 398 -10.05 8.82 9.97
CA GLN A 398 -9.68 8.52 8.60
C GLN A 398 -8.16 8.64 8.38
N ALA A 399 -7.53 9.68 8.92
CA ALA A 399 -6.08 9.85 8.84
C ALA A 399 -5.32 8.71 9.53
N LEU A 400 -5.85 8.13 10.61
CA LEU A 400 -5.28 6.94 11.27
C LEU A 400 -5.37 5.71 10.37
N PHE A 401 -6.50 5.48 9.69
CA PHE A 401 -6.63 4.40 8.70
C PHE A 401 -5.64 4.58 7.54
N SER A 402 -5.55 5.79 7.00
CA SER A 402 -4.61 6.13 5.92
C SER A 402 -3.15 5.98 6.38
N ALA A 403 -2.80 6.40 7.59
CA ALA A 403 -1.45 6.23 8.15
C ALA A 403 -1.07 4.75 8.32
N TYR A 404 -2.00 3.93 8.81
CA TYR A 404 -1.77 2.49 8.91
C TYR A 404 -1.67 1.84 7.53
N SER A 405 -2.50 2.23 6.57
CA SER A 405 -2.42 1.83 5.17
C SER A 405 -1.05 2.13 4.56
N ASP A 406 -0.54 3.35 4.73
CA ASP A 406 0.76 3.77 4.21
C ASP A 406 1.93 3.00 4.85
N TYR A 407 1.82 2.70 6.14
CA TYR A 407 2.78 1.83 6.83
C TYR A 407 2.77 0.41 6.26
N ARG A 408 1.58 -0.14 5.99
CA ARG A 408 1.44 -1.45 5.33
C ARG A 408 1.95 -1.43 3.89
N PHE A 409 1.79 -0.33 3.16
CA PHE A 409 2.41 -0.13 1.85
C PHE A 409 3.95 -0.12 1.94
N TYR A 410 4.52 0.57 2.93
CA TYR A 410 5.96 0.57 3.17
C TYR A 410 6.51 -0.83 3.47
N ILE A 411 5.78 -1.64 4.25
CA ILE A 411 6.14 -3.04 4.49
C ILE A 411 6.05 -3.85 3.19
N TRP A 412 4.93 -3.76 2.47
CA TRP A 412 4.67 -4.50 1.24
C TRP A 412 5.74 -4.23 0.16
N SER A 413 6.17 -2.98 0.02
CA SER A 413 7.20 -2.56 -0.94
C SER A 413 8.63 -2.98 -0.55
N GLY A 414 8.81 -3.76 0.52
CA GLY A 414 10.11 -4.24 0.98
C GLY A 414 10.91 -3.19 1.76
N LYS A 415 10.23 -2.27 2.44
CA LYS A 415 10.85 -1.24 3.31
C LYS A 415 11.79 -0.28 2.57
N LYS A 416 11.55 -0.06 1.28
CA LYS A 416 12.36 0.80 0.40
C LYS A 416 12.15 2.28 0.72
N LYS A 417 13.24 3.08 0.73
CA LYS A 417 13.17 4.53 0.98
C LYS A 417 12.32 5.28 -0.05
N TRP A 418 12.44 4.93 -1.33
CA TRP A 418 11.61 5.50 -2.39
C TRP A 418 10.12 5.20 -2.22
N ALA A 419 9.76 4.04 -1.66
CA ALA A 419 8.36 3.73 -1.40
C ALA A 419 7.79 4.60 -0.29
N LEU A 420 8.54 4.80 0.81
CA LEU A 420 8.14 5.73 1.88
C LEU A 420 8.00 7.17 1.36
N PHE A 421 8.97 7.63 0.58
CA PHE A 421 8.92 8.95 -0.04
C PHE A 421 7.70 9.11 -0.96
N LEU A 422 7.47 8.14 -1.85
CA LEU A 422 6.40 8.19 -2.85
C LEU A 422 5.00 7.97 -2.29
N ILE A 423 4.81 7.43 -1.08
CA ILE A 423 3.47 7.37 -0.46
C ILE A 423 3.14 8.66 0.29
N LEU A 424 4.16 9.36 0.81
CA LEU A 424 3.97 10.58 1.61
C LEU A 424 3.77 11.84 0.76
N VAL A 425 4.43 11.91 -0.40
CA VAL A 425 4.52 13.12 -1.23
C VAL A 425 3.36 13.35 -2.23
N PRO A 426 2.68 12.33 -2.81
CA PRO A 426 1.64 12.57 -3.81
C PRO A 426 0.55 13.52 -3.34
N TRP A 427 0.32 14.58 -4.13
CA TRP A 427 -0.59 15.66 -3.76
C TRP A 427 -2.02 15.14 -3.53
N PHE A 428 -2.49 14.25 -4.41
CA PHE A 428 -3.85 13.75 -4.38
C PHE A 428 -4.11 12.90 -3.13
N TRP A 429 -3.14 12.07 -2.71
CA TRP A 429 -3.27 11.28 -1.48
C TRP A 429 -3.11 12.12 -0.22
N PHE A 430 -2.26 13.15 -0.25
CA PHE A 430 -2.21 14.13 0.84
C PHE A 430 -3.55 14.87 1.00
N TYR A 431 -4.15 15.26 -0.13
CA TYR A 431 -5.41 15.98 -0.22
C TYR A 431 -6.64 15.15 0.19
N THR A 432 -6.69 13.87 -0.17
CA THR A 432 -7.85 12.99 0.08
C THR A 432 -7.69 12.07 1.30
N GLY A 433 -6.46 11.83 1.76
CA GLY A 433 -6.15 10.84 2.80
C GLY A 433 -6.73 11.15 4.19
N SER A 434 -7.10 12.41 4.48
CA SER A 434 -7.78 12.81 5.72
C SER A 434 -9.28 13.08 5.53
N ARG A 435 -9.79 13.04 4.29
CA ARG A 435 -11.19 13.30 3.96
C ARG A 435 -12.02 12.04 4.17
N THR A 436 -13.20 12.21 4.75
CA THR A 436 -14.12 11.14 5.18
C THR A 436 -14.93 10.56 4.02
N LEU A 437 -14.23 10.15 2.98
CA LEU A 437 -14.79 9.49 1.81
C LEU A 437 -14.74 7.97 2.00
N SER A 438 -15.84 7.31 1.62
CA SER A 438 -15.85 5.85 1.51
C SER A 438 -14.75 5.35 0.53
N ASN A 439 -14.42 6.12 -0.50
CA ASN A 439 -13.29 5.86 -1.41
C ASN A 439 -11.92 5.88 -0.72
N THR A 440 -11.70 6.80 0.22
CA THR A 440 -10.43 6.88 0.96
C THR A 440 -10.28 5.67 1.88
N LEU A 441 -11.38 5.24 2.52
CA LEU A 441 -11.39 4.01 3.30
C LEU A 441 -11.17 2.77 2.41
N GLU A 442 -11.85 2.68 1.26
CA GLU A 442 -11.65 1.62 0.26
C GLU A 442 -10.18 1.53 -0.18
N ALA A 443 -9.56 2.66 -0.52
CA ALA A 443 -8.15 2.71 -0.92
C ALA A 443 -7.21 2.28 0.22
N SER A 444 -7.51 2.69 1.46
CA SER A 444 -6.73 2.30 2.65
C SER A 444 -6.81 0.81 2.93
N LEU A 445 -8.03 0.26 2.96
CA LEU A 445 -8.27 -1.17 3.18
C LEU A 445 -7.72 -2.02 2.03
N THR A 446 -7.83 -1.55 0.78
CA THR A 446 -7.24 -2.22 -0.39
C THR A 446 -5.71 -2.31 -0.25
N THR A 447 -5.05 -1.24 0.18
CA THR A 447 -3.60 -1.23 0.43
C THR A 447 -3.20 -2.20 1.55
N ILE A 448 -3.95 -2.20 2.65
CA ILE A 448 -3.74 -3.13 3.78
C ILE A 448 -3.88 -4.58 3.29
N ALA A 449 -4.95 -4.88 2.56
CA ALA A 449 -5.19 -6.20 2.00
C ALA A 449 -4.09 -6.63 1.01
N LEU A 450 -3.64 -5.74 0.11
CA LEU A 450 -2.54 -6.01 -0.81
C LEU A 450 -1.23 -6.32 -0.06
N SER A 451 -1.00 -5.74 1.12
CA SER A 451 0.16 -6.07 1.95
C SER A 451 0.13 -7.48 2.54
N TYR A 452 -1.07 -8.07 2.70
CA TYR A 452 -1.27 -9.44 3.19
C TYR A 452 -1.50 -10.45 2.07
N PHE A 453 -1.66 -9.97 0.84
CA PHE A 453 -1.85 -10.81 -0.33
C PHE A 453 -0.61 -11.70 -0.55
N PRO A 454 -0.77 -13.01 -0.86
CA PRO A 454 0.33 -13.96 -0.99
C PRO A 454 1.15 -13.77 -2.28
N TRP A 455 1.86 -12.64 -2.36
CA TRP A 455 2.87 -12.40 -3.40
C TRP A 455 3.99 -13.44 -3.35
N SER A 456 4.32 -13.95 -2.17
CA SER A 456 5.16 -15.12 -1.91
C SER A 456 4.59 -15.92 -0.73
N GLY A 457 4.57 -17.25 -0.82
CA GLY A 457 3.95 -18.13 0.19
C GLY A 457 2.42 -18.21 0.08
N GLU A 458 1.75 -18.55 1.18
CA GLU A 458 0.31 -18.71 1.30
C GLU A 458 -0.24 -17.80 2.41
N SER A 459 -1.38 -17.15 2.19
CA SER A 459 -2.04 -16.28 3.16
C SER A 459 -3.47 -16.02 2.74
N THR A 460 -4.41 -16.15 3.68
CA THR A 460 -5.84 -15.86 3.48
C THR A 460 -6.30 -14.62 4.23
N THR A 461 -5.42 -13.98 5.02
CA THR A 461 -5.73 -12.80 5.84
C THR A 461 -6.25 -11.62 5.01
N TYR A 462 -5.79 -11.47 3.77
CA TYR A 462 -6.24 -10.39 2.88
C TYR A 462 -7.74 -10.47 2.58
N LEU A 463 -8.36 -11.66 2.65
CA LEU A 463 -9.77 -11.87 2.31
C LEU A 463 -10.71 -11.12 3.25
N TRP A 464 -10.35 -10.97 4.52
CA TRP A 464 -11.16 -10.20 5.48
C TRP A 464 -11.32 -8.74 5.05
N PHE A 465 -10.20 -8.10 4.72
CA PHE A 465 -10.18 -6.71 4.25
C PHE A 465 -10.79 -6.58 2.84
N ALA A 466 -10.51 -7.52 1.94
CA ALA A 466 -11.08 -7.53 0.59
C ALA A 466 -12.60 -7.68 0.61
N ALA A 467 -13.14 -8.58 1.45
CA ALA A 467 -14.58 -8.78 1.60
C ALA A 467 -15.24 -7.52 2.17
N ILE A 468 -14.67 -6.91 3.22
CA ILE A 468 -15.18 -5.64 3.76
C ILE A 468 -15.19 -4.55 2.68
N CYS A 469 -14.11 -4.42 1.89
CA CYS A 469 -14.07 -3.48 0.77
C CYS A 469 -15.21 -3.70 -0.24
N CYS A 470 -15.43 -4.94 -0.68
CA CYS A 470 -16.47 -5.25 -1.68
C CYS A 470 -17.89 -4.96 -1.16
N PHE A 471 -18.15 -5.14 0.13
CA PHE A 471 -19.44 -4.80 0.73
C PHE A 471 -19.60 -3.29 0.95
N LEU A 472 -18.52 -2.61 1.36
CA LEU A 472 -18.52 -1.15 1.52
C LEU A 472 -18.72 -0.45 0.17
N ARG A 473 -17.99 -0.89 -0.86
CA ARG A 473 -18.02 -0.36 -2.23
C ARG A 473 -17.88 -1.52 -3.23
N PRO A 474 -18.97 -1.91 -3.93
CA PRO A 474 -18.95 -3.03 -4.88
C PRO A 474 -17.94 -2.89 -6.01
N THR A 475 -17.51 -1.66 -6.33
CA THR A 475 -16.44 -1.37 -7.29
C THR A 475 -15.09 -2.02 -6.91
N ALA A 476 -14.83 -2.27 -5.63
CA ALA A 476 -13.61 -2.94 -5.18
C ALA A 476 -13.49 -4.38 -5.73
N ALA A 477 -14.61 -5.00 -6.09
CA ALA A 477 -14.64 -6.34 -6.69
C ALA A 477 -13.85 -6.42 -8.00
N VAL A 478 -13.73 -5.29 -8.73
CA VAL A 478 -12.95 -5.20 -9.97
C VAL A 478 -11.46 -5.47 -9.74
N ILE A 479 -10.93 -5.09 -8.58
CA ILE A 479 -9.54 -5.37 -8.16
C ILE A 479 -9.44 -6.78 -7.56
N TRP A 480 -10.38 -7.14 -6.68
CA TRP A 480 -10.25 -8.33 -5.84
C TRP A 480 -10.62 -9.64 -6.52
N ILE A 481 -11.61 -9.67 -7.42
CA ILE A 481 -11.99 -10.91 -8.14
C ILE A 481 -10.79 -11.45 -8.95
N PRO A 482 -10.11 -10.65 -9.80
CA PRO A 482 -8.98 -11.16 -10.58
C PRO A 482 -7.78 -11.56 -9.70
N LEU A 483 -7.55 -10.87 -8.57
CA LEU A 483 -6.52 -11.25 -7.60
C LEU A 483 -6.87 -12.56 -6.88
N CYS A 484 -8.13 -12.80 -6.55
CA CYS A 484 -8.58 -14.07 -5.99
C CYS A 484 -8.44 -15.22 -6.99
N ILE A 485 -8.77 -14.99 -8.27
CA ILE A 485 -8.52 -15.96 -9.35
C ILE A 485 -7.01 -16.24 -9.49
N TYR A 486 -6.18 -15.21 -9.41
CA TYR A 486 -4.73 -15.36 -9.45
C TYR A 486 -4.21 -16.18 -8.26
N HIS A 487 -4.73 -15.95 -7.05
CA HIS A 487 -4.40 -16.76 -5.87
C HIS A 487 -4.83 -18.22 -6.05
N LEU A 488 -6.04 -18.49 -6.54
CA LEU A 488 -6.52 -19.84 -6.83
C LEU A 488 -5.62 -20.62 -7.80
N ARG A 489 -5.06 -19.93 -8.81
CA ARG A 489 -4.16 -20.56 -9.80
C ARG A 489 -2.75 -20.79 -9.29
N LYS A 490 -2.29 -19.98 -8.35
CA LYS A 490 -0.92 -20.00 -7.83
C LYS A 490 -0.77 -20.84 -6.56
N SER A 491 -1.83 -20.93 -5.75
CA SER A 491 -1.79 -21.55 -4.44
C SER A 491 -1.38 -23.02 -4.53
N ARG A 492 -0.63 -23.49 -3.52
CA ARG A 492 -0.33 -24.92 -3.32
C ARG A 492 -1.53 -25.69 -2.76
N LEU A 493 -2.50 -24.99 -2.18
CA LEU A 493 -3.72 -25.60 -1.66
C LEU A 493 -4.66 -25.99 -2.80
N SER A 494 -5.47 -27.02 -2.58
CA SER A 494 -6.49 -27.39 -3.56
C SER A 494 -7.50 -26.25 -3.75
N ALA A 495 -7.91 -26.00 -5.01
CA ALA A 495 -8.86 -24.94 -5.31
C ALA A 495 -10.18 -25.10 -4.53
N THR A 496 -10.62 -26.35 -4.31
CA THR A 496 -11.81 -26.68 -3.53
C THR A 496 -11.63 -26.28 -2.06
N GLU A 497 -10.49 -26.57 -1.46
CA GLU A 497 -10.18 -26.13 -0.10
C GLU A 497 -10.15 -24.60 0.02
N LEU A 498 -9.50 -23.91 -0.91
CA LEU A 498 -9.39 -22.46 -0.85
C LEU A 498 -10.76 -21.79 -1.04
N ILE A 499 -11.60 -22.31 -1.94
CA ILE A 499 -12.96 -21.82 -2.18
C ILE A 499 -13.85 -22.11 -0.96
N PHE A 500 -14.01 -23.36 -0.57
CA PHE A 500 -15.04 -23.75 0.40
C PHE A 500 -14.63 -23.49 1.85
N LYS A 501 -13.34 -23.65 2.22
CA LYS A 501 -12.92 -23.42 3.62
C LYS A 501 -12.57 -21.97 3.92
N HIS A 502 -12.18 -21.18 2.91
CA HIS A 502 -11.70 -19.82 3.13
C HIS A 502 -12.55 -18.76 2.43
N PHE A 503 -12.67 -18.78 1.09
CA PHE A 503 -13.38 -17.72 0.36
C PHE A 503 -14.85 -17.68 0.74
N ALA A 504 -15.53 -18.84 0.73
CA ALA A 504 -16.93 -18.96 1.08
C ALA A 504 -17.17 -18.63 2.56
N VAL A 505 -16.38 -19.20 3.47
CA VAL A 505 -16.55 -18.96 4.92
C VAL A 505 -16.35 -17.50 5.28
N ILE A 506 -15.24 -16.88 4.86
CA ILE A 506 -14.96 -15.47 5.16
C ILE A 506 -15.97 -14.57 4.44
N GLY A 507 -16.30 -14.86 3.18
CA GLY A 507 -17.29 -14.11 2.41
C GLY A 507 -18.69 -14.15 3.05
N LEU A 508 -19.13 -15.32 3.55
CA LEU A 508 -20.42 -15.48 4.24
C LEU A 508 -20.41 -14.82 5.62
N LEU A 509 -19.32 -14.92 6.38
CA LEU A 509 -19.22 -14.29 7.70
C LEU A 509 -19.24 -12.76 7.59
N VAL A 510 -18.38 -12.19 6.74
CA VAL A 510 -18.32 -10.74 6.53
C VAL A 510 -19.59 -10.25 5.84
N GLY A 511 -20.05 -10.96 4.81
CA GLY A 511 -21.25 -10.59 4.09
C GLY A 511 -22.51 -10.67 4.95
N GLY A 512 -22.65 -11.73 5.75
CA GLY A 512 -23.75 -11.88 6.70
C GLY A 512 -23.77 -10.77 7.74
N LEU A 513 -22.60 -10.39 8.28
CA LEU A 513 -22.49 -9.27 9.22
C LEU A 513 -22.86 -7.93 8.56
N CYS A 514 -22.32 -7.63 7.37
CA CYS A 514 -22.63 -6.39 6.64
C CYS A 514 -24.12 -6.30 6.27
N VAL A 515 -24.71 -7.39 5.76
CA VAL A 515 -26.14 -7.46 5.43
C VAL A 515 -26.99 -7.30 6.69
N ALA A 516 -26.61 -7.90 7.82
CA ALA A 516 -27.33 -7.74 9.09
C ALA A 516 -27.30 -6.29 9.59
N ILE A 517 -26.15 -5.63 9.54
CA ILE A 517 -25.99 -4.22 9.90
C ILE A 517 -26.87 -3.34 9.01
N ASP A 518 -26.75 -3.49 7.69
CA ASP A 518 -27.48 -2.66 6.74
C ASP A 518 -29.00 -2.92 6.84
N THR A 519 -29.42 -4.17 7.02
CA THR A 519 -30.82 -4.55 7.21
C THR A 519 -31.42 -3.92 8.46
N TYR A 520 -30.67 -3.90 9.57
CA TYR A 520 -31.12 -3.29 10.81
C TYR A 520 -31.36 -1.78 10.66
N TRP A 521 -30.40 -1.06 10.07
CA TRP A 521 -30.49 0.41 9.96
C TRP A 521 -31.38 0.90 8.83
N HIS A 522 -31.52 0.14 7.74
CA HIS A 522 -32.52 0.43 6.69
C HIS A 522 -33.94 0.03 7.09
N GLY A 523 -34.11 -0.80 8.12
CA GLY A 523 -35.42 -1.27 8.59
C GLY A 523 -36.10 -2.29 7.66
N ARG A 524 -35.37 -2.82 6.68
CA ARG A 524 -35.83 -3.85 5.73
C ARG A 524 -34.68 -4.74 5.31
N LEU A 525 -34.96 -6.01 5.01
CA LEU A 525 -33.96 -6.94 4.49
C LEU A 525 -33.38 -6.41 3.19
N ILE A 526 -32.09 -6.09 3.17
CA ILE A 526 -31.43 -5.49 2.03
C ILE A 526 -30.02 -6.04 1.84
N ILE A 527 -29.66 -6.30 0.58
CA ILE A 527 -28.30 -6.63 0.18
C ILE A 527 -27.75 -5.43 -0.56
N THR A 528 -27.11 -4.52 0.18
CA THR A 528 -26.64 -3.22 -0.34
C THR A 528 -25.81 -3.32 -1.63
N PRO A 529 -24.85 -4.25 -1.78
CA PRO A 529 -24.12 -4.40 -3.04
C PRO A 529 -25.00 -4.71 -4.26
N TYR A 530 -26.09 -5.46 -4.05
CA TYR A 530 -27.04 -5.79 -5.11
C TYR A 530 -27.88 -4.57 -5.51
N GLU A 531 -28.39 -3.81 -4.53
CA GLU A 531 -29.14 -2.57 -4.82
C GLU A 531 -28.26 -1.53 -5.49
N PHE A 532 -26.99 -1.39 -5.06
CA PHE A 532 -26.01 -0.56 -5.75
C PHE A 532 -25.86 -0.98 -7.23
N PHE A 533 -25.69 -2.27 -7.50
CA PHE A 533 -25.57 -2.78 -8.88
C PHE A 533 -26.82 -2.49 -9.70
N LYS A 534 -28.00 -2.74 -9.13
CA LYS A 534 -29.30 -2.50 -9.78
C LYS A 534 -29.48 -1.03 -10.18
N TYR A 535 -29.31 -0.09 -9.25
CA TYR A 535 -29.57 1.32 -9.54
C TYR A 535 -28.44 2.00 -10.33
N ASN A 536 -27.17 1.70 -10.03
CA ASN A 536 -26.05 2.41 -10.69
C ASN A 536 -25.62 1.77 -12.02
N VAL A 537 -25.74 0.45 -12.17
CA VAL A 537 -25.30 -0.25 -13.39
C VAL A 537 -26.48 -0.56 -14.31
N LEU A 538 -27.59 -1.12 -13.79
CA LEU A 538 -28.73 -1.48 -14.65
C LEU A 538 -29.60 -0.28 -15.02
N HIS A 539 -29.86 0.63 -14.09
CA HIS A 539 -30.65 1.85 -14.36
C HIS A 539 -29.79 3.06 -14.80
N ASN A 540 -28.45 2.93 -14.81
CA ASN A 540 -27.49 3.97 -15.21
C ASN A 540 -27.77 5.37 -14.64
N ILE A 541 -28.16 5.45 -13.36
CA ILE A 541 -28.49 6.73 -12.71
C ILE A 541 -27.28 7.65 -12.63
N GLY A 542 -26.05 7.12 -12.65
CA GLY A 542 -24.83 7.91 -12.66
C GLY A 542 -24.75 8.93 -13.81
N SER A 543 -25.36 8.62 -14.96
CA SER A 543 -25.42 9.51 -16.13
C SER A 543 -26.10 10.86 -15.84
N PHE A 544 -27.01 10.89 -14.86
CA PHE A 544 -27.68 12.10 -14.37
C PHE A 544 -26.70 13.12 -13.79
N TYR A 545 -25.59 12.66 -13.21
CA TYR A 545 -24.59 13.50 -12.57
C TYR A 545 -23.44 13.93 -13.51
N GLY A 546 -23.56 13.65 -14.82
CA GLY A 546 -22.57 14.00 -15.84
C GLY A 546 -21.89 12.79 -16.46
N SER A 547 -21.36 12.97 -17.67
CA SER A 547 -20.70 11.92 -18.46
C SER A 547 -19.37 12.39 -19.02
N HIS A 548 -18.44 11.46 -19.18
CA HIS A 548 -17.14 11.71 -19.81
C HIS A 548 -16.81 10.64 -20.85
N PRO A 549 -15.96 10.93 -21.86
CA PRO A 549 -15.52 9.95 -22.84
C PRO A 549 -14.88 8.70 -22.21
N TRP A 550 -14.96 7.56 -22.89
CA TRP A 550 -14.44 6.28 -22.38
C TRP A 550 -12.93 6.33 -22.06
N TYR A 551 -12.15 7.10 -22.80
CA TYR A 551 -10.69 7.21 -22.63
C TYR A 551 -10.25 8.13 -21.48
N TRP A 552 -11.19 8.84 -20.82
CA TRP A 552 -10.89 9.88 -19.84
C TRP A 552 -10.01 9.41 -18.69
N TYR A 553 -10.19 8.18 -18.18
CA TYR A 553 -9.33 7.65 -17.11
C TYR A 553 -7.88 7.42 -17.55
N PHE A 554 -7.64 7.13 -18.84
CA PHE A 554 -6.30 6.91 -19.37
C PHE A 554 -5.56 8.23 -19.64
N THR A 555 -6.28 9.27 -20.06
CA THR A 555 -5.69 10.55 -20.48
C THR A 555 -5.68 11.60 -19.38
N VAL A 556 -6.71 11.65 -18.53
CA VAL A 556 -6.90 12.70 -17.52
C VAL A 556 -6.98 12.09 -16.11
N GLY A 557 -7.84 11.11 -15.89
CA GLY A 557 -8.12 10.57 -14.55
C GLY A 557 -6.90 10.04 -13.81
N LEU A 558 -6.26 8.99 -14.33
CA LEU A 558 -5.09 8.38 -13.68
C LEU A 558 -3.86 9.31 -13.67
N PRO A 559 -3.51 10.01 -14.76
CA PRO A 559 -2.40 10.96 -14.75
C PRO A 559 -2.54 12.08 -13.70
N THR A 560 -3.74 12.62 -13.51
CA THR A 560 -3.99 13.66 -12.49
C THR A 560 -3.79 13.12 -11.08
N VAL A 561 -4.28 11.91 -10.78
CA VAL A 561 -4.13 11.27 -9.47
C VAL A 561 -2.66 10.93 -9.16
N LEU A 562 -1.87 10.54 -10.17
CA LEU A 562 -0.43 10.31 -10.01
C LEU A 562 0.39 11.61 -9.99
N GLY A 563 -0.13 12.68 -10.59
CA GLY A 563 0.55 13.95 -10.76
C GLY A 563 1.88 13.77 -11.49
N ILE A 564 2.94 14.37 -10.96
CA ILE A 564 4.29 14.26 -11.53
C ILE A 564 4.87 12.84 -11.48
N ASN A 565 4.31 11.94 -10.65
CA ASN A 565 4.72 10.53 -10.60
C ASN A 565 4.25 9.73 -11.82
N THR A 566 3.43 10.32 -12.69
CA THR A 566 3.03 9.71 -13.97
C THR A 566 4.23 9.35 -14.85
N LEU A 567 5.26 10.21 -14.90
CA LEU A 567 6.45 9.96 -15.71
C LEU A 567 7.26 8.72 -15.26
N PRO A 568 7.69 8.61 -13.99
CA PRO A 568 8.39 7.41 -13.54
C PRO A 568 7.49 6.17 -13.52
N PHE A 569 6.16 6.33 -13.40
CA PHE A 569 5.21 5.23 -13.59
C PHE A 569 5.22 4.69 -15.02
N ILE A 570 5.12 5.56 -16.04
CA ILE A 570 5.19 5.17 -17.46
C ILE A 570 6.50 4.43 -17.76
N PHE A 571 7.63 4.93 -17.26
CA PHE A 571 8.92 4.25 -17.42
C PHE A 571 8.89 2.83 -16.79
N GLY A 572 8.31 2.70 -15.59
CA GLY A 572 8.11 1.41 -14.94
C GLY A 572 7.19 0.46 -15.70
N VAL A 573 6.14 0.98 -16.35
CA VAL A 573 5.26 0.20 -17.25
C VAL A 573 6.04 -0.30 -18.46
N MET A 574 6.76 0.58 -19.16
CA MET A 574 7.55 0.22 -20.34
C MET A 574 8.57 -0.89 -20.03
N GLU A 575 9.28 -0.76 -18.91
CA GLU A 575 10.25 -1.76 -18.47
C GLU A 575 9.60 -3.10 -18.11
N THR A 576 8.46 -3.06 -17.40
CA THR A 576 7.71 -4.26 -17.03
C THR A 576 7.20 -5.01 -18.27
N VAL A 577 6.75 -4.27 -19.29
CA VAL A 577 6.27 -4.84 -20.56
C VAL A 577 7.42 -5.43 -21.39
N ARG A 578 8.60 -4.80 -21.40
CA ARG A 578 9.79 -5.29 -22.11
C ARG A 578 10.40 -6.54 -21.46
N SER A 579 10.33 -6.67 -20.13
CA SER A 579 10.97 -7.77 -19.39
C SER A 579 10.00 -8.46 -18.44
N LYS A 580 8.88 -8.97 -18.98
CA LYS A 580 7.76 -9.55 -18.21
C LYS A 580 8.16 -10.70 -17.27
N GLN A 581 9.16 -11.51 -17.66
CA GLN A 581 9.64 -12.64 -16.87
C GLN A 581 10.42 -12.22 -15.62
N ASN A 582 11.09 -11.07 -15.68
CA ASN A 582 11.93 -10.57 -14.58
C ASN A 582 11.11 -9.90 -13.47
N TYR A 583 9.85 -9.52 -13.74
CA TYR A 583 9.01 -8.75 -12.82
C TYR A 583 7.59 -9.32 -12.66
N PRO A 584 7.43 -10.55 -12.11
CA PRO A 584 6.14 -11.23 -12.04
C PRO A 584 5.10 -10.45 -11.22
N VAL A 585 5.50 -9.83 -10.10
CA VAL A 585 4.58 -9.01 -9.27
C VAL A 585 4.12 -7.77 -10.02
N ARG A 586 5.04 -7.02 -10.65
CA ARG A 586 4.68 -5.81 -11.42
C ARG A 586 3.77 -6.13 -12.59
N LYS A 587 4.04 -7.23 -13.29
CA LYS A 587 3.19 -7.72 -14.38
C LYS A 587 1.77 -7.94 -13.86
N GLN A 588 1.60 -8.62 -12.72
CA GLN A 588 0.28 -8.86 -12.16
C GLN A 588 -0.40 -7.55 -11.76
N LEU A 589 0.30 -6.64 -11.08
CA LEU A 589 -0.25 -5.32 -10.72
C LEU A 589 -0.68 -4.52 -11.94
N LEU A 590 0.11 -4.53 -13.01
CA LEU A 590 -0.21 -3.83 -14.26
C LEU A 590 -1.46 -4.41 -14.92
N ILE A 591 -1.65 -5.74 -14.91
CA ILE A 591 -2.87 -6.38 -15.41
C ILE A 591 -4.08 -5.90 -14.61
N ILE A 592 -3.99 -5.84 -13.28
CA ILE A 592 -5.08 -5.37 -12.42
C ILE A 592 -5.38 -3.89 -12.69
N ILE A 593 -4.36 -3.03 -12.82
CA ILE A 593 -4.54 -1.61 -13.14
C ILE A 593 -5.27 -1.48 -14.48
N LEU A 594 -4.79 -2.14 -15.54
CA LEU A 594 -5.40 -2.04 -16.88
C LEU A 594 -6.83 -2.56 -16.89
N LEU A 595 -7.10 -3.71 -16.28
CA LEU A 595 -8.45 -4.27 -16.19
C LEU A 595 -9.39 -3.33 -15.43
N SER A 596 -8.91 -2.73 -14.33
CA SER A 596 -9.71 -1.80 -13.55
C SER A 596 -10.03 -0.53 -14.33
N LEU A 597 -9.06 0.03 -15.06
CA LEU A 597 -9.30 1.20 -15.92
C LEU A 597 -10.31 0.87 -17.03
N VAL A 598 -10.19 -0.29 -17.69
CA VAL A 598 -11.15 -0.70 -18.73
C VAL A 598 -12.57 -0.81 -18.18
N VAL A 599 -12.75 -1.47 -17.03
CA VAL A 599 -14.08 -1.61 -16.41
C VAL A 599 -14.63 -0.26 -15.93
N LEU A 600 -13.82 0.58 -15.30
CA LEU A 600 -14.27 1.92 -14.88
C LEU A 600 -14.59 2.82 -16.09
N SER A 601 -13.88 2.64 -17.21
CA SER A 601 -14.11 3.38 -18.45
C SER A 601 -15.43 3.07 -19.15
N THR A 602 -16.09 1.94 -18.86
CA THR A 602 -17.43 1.63 -19.41
C THR A 602 -18.55 2.40 -18.72
N ILE A 603 -18.28 3.01 -17.55
CA ILE A 603 -19.25 3.81 -16.82
C ILE A 603 -19.24 5.23 -17.39
N GLU A 604 -20.41 5.79 -17.69
CA GLU A 604 -20.53 7.13 -18.26
C GLU A 604 -19.99 8.19 -17.29
N HIS A 605 -20.42 8.12 -16.03
CA HIS A 605 -19.98 9.00 -14.96
C HIS A 605 -18.58 8.64 -14.45
N LYS A 606 -17.68 9.63 -14.39
CA LYS A 606 -16.28 9.43 -14.01
C LYS A 606 -15.83 10.46 -12.99
N GLU A 607 -14.96 10.03 -12.09
CA GLU A 607 -14.41 10.87 -11.02
C GLU A 607 -12.99 10.45 -10.66
N PHE A 608 -12.12 11.42 -10.32
CA PHE A 608 -10.74 11.13 -9.91
C PHE A 608 -10.66 10.17 -8.71
N ARG A 609 -11.59 10.26 -7.76
CA ARG A 609 -11.60 9.39 -6.57
C ARG A 609 -11.91 7.92 -6.87
N PHE A 610 -12.49 7.57 -8.03
CA PHE A 610 -12.78 6.18 -8.37
C PHE A 610 -11.52 5.37 -8.67
N VAL A 611 -10.44 6.02 -9.11
CA VAL A 611 -9.14 5.36 -9.33
C VAL A 611 -8.20 5.44 -8.11
N SER A 612 -8.68 5.95 -6.96
CA SER A 612 -7.84 6.09 -5.75
C SER A 612 -7.30 4.76 -5.25
N SER A 613 -8.09 3.68 -5.36
CA SER A 613 -7.67 2.33 -4.99
C SER A 613 -6.56 1.76 -5.89
N LEU A 614 -6.34 2.34 -7.08
CA LEU A 614 -5.25 1.98 -7.99
C LEU A 614 -3.93 2.67 -7.64
N LEU A 615 -3.98 3.81 -6.94
CA LEU A 615 -2.80 4.58 -6.54
C LEU A 615 -1.70 3.73 -5.87
N PRO A 616 -1.97 2.91 -4.83
CA PRO A 616 -0.94 2.06 -4.22
C PRO A 616 -0.31 1.07 -5.20
N LEU A 617 -1.05 0.52 -6.17
CA LEU A 617 -0.50 -0.40 -7.19
C LEU A 617 0.45 0.36 -8.12
N CYS A 618 0.06 1.56 -8.55
CA CYS A 618 0.89 2.43 -9.39
C CYS A 618 2.16 2.86 -8.65
N LEU A 619 2.03 3.32 -7.40
CA LEU A 619 3.17 3.74 -6.58
C LEU A 619 4.13 2.59 -6.28
N TYR A 620 3.66 1.34 -6.15
CA TYR A 620 4.54 0.18 -6.01
C TYR A 620 5.44 0.02 -7.24
N ILE A 621 4.86 0.06 -8.45
CA ILE A 621 5.60 -0.03 -9.71
C ILE A 621 6.61 1.12 -9.81
N THR A 622 6.18 2.35 -9.49
CA THR A 622 7.03 3.55 -9.52
C THR A 622 8.18 3.44 -8.51
N ALA A 623 7.91 3.02 -7.26
CA ALA A 623 8.91 2.92 -6.20
C ALA A 623 9.98 1.87 -6.52
N ASP A 624 9.58 0.71 -7.03
CA ASP A 624 10.51 -0.35 -7.42
C ASP A 624 11.34 0.05 -8.66
N THR A 625 10.77 0.89 -9.52
CA THR A 625 11.44 1.47 -10.69
C THR A 625 12.50 2.47 -10.28
N LEU A 626 12.12 3.48 -9.48
CA LEU A 626 13.05 4.49 -8.98
C LEU A 626 14.13 3.90 -8.09
N THR A 627 13.82 2.88 -7.28
CA THR A 627 14.83 2.20 -6.44
C THR A 627 15.94 1.62 -7.29
N ARG A 628 15.62 0.91 -8.38
CA ARG A 628 16.65 0.29 -9.24
C ARG A 628 17.41 1.31 -10.05
N TRP A 629 16.72 2.30 -10.61
CA TRP A 629 17.37 3.43 -11.28
C TRP A 629 18.34 4.17 -10.35
N SER A 630 17.95 4.34 -9.08
CA SER A 630 18.74 5.08 -8.10
C SER A 630 20.09 4.44 -7.74
N TYR A 631 20.29 3.14 -8.00
CA TYR A 631 21.58 2.49 -7.79
C TYR A 631 22.66 2.97 -8.78
N ASN A 632 22.26 3.43 -9.97
CA ASN A 632 23.16 3.86 -11.03
C ASN A 632 23.20 5.39 -11.18
N ALA A 633 22.34 6.13 -10.48
CA ALA A 633 22.23 7.58 -10.60
C ALA A 633 23.21 8.30 -9.65
N SER A 634 23.76 9.45 -10.10
CA SER A 634 24.60 10.30 -9.26
C SER A 634 23.78 10.97 -8.15
N ARG A 635 24.45 11.33 -7.05
CA ARG A 635 23.79 12.01 -5.91
C ARG A 635 23.07 13.29 -6.33
N THR A 636 23.65 14.07 -7.24
CA THR A 636 23.05 15.32 -7.75
C THR A 636 21.74 15.05 -8.49
N ILE A 637 21.72 14.04 -9.36
CA ILE A 637 20.52 13.66 -10.12
C ILE A 637 19.43 13.13 -9.17
N LEU A 638 19.81 12.33 -8.15
CA LEU A 638 18.86 11.85 -7.15
C LEU A 638 18.16 13.00 -6.40
N TRP A 639 18.93 13.98 -5.92
CA TRP A 639 18.37 15.14 -5.23
C TRP A 639 17.55 16.02 -6.17
N PHE A 640 18.00 16.25 -7.40
CA PHE A 640 17.23 16.98 -8.40
C PHE A 640 15.86 16.32 -8.66
N CYS A 641 15.83 15.00 -8.91
CA CYS A 641 14.58 14.28 -9.13
C CYS A 641 13.67 14.30 -7.88
N ALA A 642 14.23 14.13 -6.68
CA ALA A 642 13.45 14.20 -5.45
C ALA A 642 12.83 15.60 -5.24
N ILE A 643 13.61 16.66 -5.49
CA ILE A 643 13.14 18.06 -5.41
C ILE A 643 12.02 18.31 -6.42
N VAL A 644 12.19 17.90 -7.67
CA VAL A 644 11.16 18.03 -8.71
C VAL A 644 9.87 17.33 -8.29
N ILE A 645 9.94 16.09 -7.78
CA ILE A 645 8.76 15.36 -7.30
C ILE A 645 8.09 16.08 -6.12
N VAL A 646 8.87 16.60 -5.17
CA VAL A 646 8.33 17.36 -4.02
C VAL A 646 7.62 18.62 -4.49
N PHE A 647 8.29 19.49 -5.26
CA PHE A 647 7.71 20.75 -5.71
C PHE A 647 6.49 20.53 -6.62
N GLY A 648 6.56 19.55 -7.53
CA GLY A 648 5.46 19.21 -8.42
C GLY A 648 4.20 18.70 -7.70
N ASN A 649 4.34 18.15 -6.49
CA ASN A 649 3.19 17.76 -5.66
C ASN A 649 2.81 18.82 -4.61
N ALA A 650 3.77 19.55 -4.07
CA ALA A 650 3.52 20.51 -3.00
C ALA A 650 2.64 21.69 -3.46
N LEU A 651 2.84 22.17 -4.69
CA LEU A 651 2.03 23.28 -5.25
C LEU A 651 0.54 22.93 -5.38
N PRO A 652 0.14 21.86 -6.10
CA PRO A 652 -1.28 21.49 -6.17
C PRO A 652 -1.83 21.07 -4.80
N ALA A 653 -1.03 20.38 -3.96
CA ALA A 653 -1.46 20.05 -2.61
C ALA A 653 -1.80 21.30 -1.80
N TRP A 654 -0.95 22.33 -1.82
CA TRP A 654 -1.19 23.59 -1.12
C TRP A 654 -2.44 24.31 -1.67
N TYR A 655 -2.48 24.60 -2.97
CA TYR A 655 -3.57 25.37 -3.58
C TYR A 655 -4.93 24.70 -3.37
N LEU A 656 -5.04 23.41 -3.67
CA LEU A 656 -6.31 22.68 -3.54
C LEU A 656 -6.71 22.45 -2.10
N SER A 657 -5.75 22.37 -1.16
CA SER A 657 -6.05 22.17 0.27
C SER A 657 -6.44 23.44 1.00
N THR A 658 -5.97 24.62 0.57
CA THR A 658 -6.15 25.88 1.35
C THR A 658 -6.89 26.99 0.63
N VAL A 659 -6.93 26.98 -0.72
CA VAL A 659 -7.44 28.11 -1.51
C VAL A 659 -8.71 27.74 -2.28
N HIS A 660 -8.64 26.70 -3.11
CA HIS A 660 -9.72 26.36 -4.03
C HIS A 660 -10.95 25.80 -3.29
N GLN A 661 -12.14 26.34 -3.55
CA GLN A 661 -13.41 25.91 -2.94
C GLN A 661 -13.40 25.91 -1.40
N LYS A 662 -12.83 26.95 -0.79
CA LYS A 662 -12.83 27.12 0.68
C LYS A 662 -14.20 27.55 1.23
N GLY A 663 -14.93 28.35 0.45
CA GLY A 663 -16.17 29.00 0.87
C GLY A 663 -17.25 28.10 1.48
N PRO A 664 -17.55 26.91 0.91
CA PRO A 664 -18.57 26.01 1.43
C PRO A 664 -18.35 25.53 2.87
N LEU A 665 -17.11 25.49 3.35
CA LEU A 665 -16.82 25.15 4.75
C LEU A 665 -16.86 26.38 5.65
N GLU A 666 -16.31 27.49 5.16
CA GLU A 666 -16.27 28.75 5.91
C GLU A 666 -17.67 29.33 6.15
N VAL A 667 -18.60 29.17 5.20
CA VAL A 667 -19.99 29.60 5.37
C VAL A 667 -20.71 28.86 6.49
N MET A 668 -20.41 27.58 6.72
CA MET A 668 -21.07 26.80 7.78
C MET A 668 -20.71 27.28 9.17
N THR A 669 -19.50 27.82 9.36
CA THR A 669 -19.09 28.44 10.63
C THR A 669 -19.90 29.72 10.90
N ASN A 670 -20.18 30.51 9.86
CA ASN A 670 -21.02 31.70 9.98
C ASN A 670 -22.49 31.31 10.22
N VAL A 671 -23.01 30.29 9.53
CA VAL A 671 -24.36 29.74 9.74
C VAL A 671 -24.53 29.23 11.17
N GLN A 672 -23.52 28.56 11.73
CA GLN A 672 -23.52 28.15 13.14
C GLN A 672 -23.64 29.33 14.09
N ARG A 673 -22.86 30.40 13.88
CA ARG A 673 -22.93 31.60 14.71
C ARG A 673 -24.30 32.26 14.59
N ILE A 674 -24.81 32.43 13.37
CA ILE A 674 -26.15 32.96 13.09
C ILE A 674 -27.21 32.15 13.83
N ALA A 675 -27.14 30.81 13.79
CA ALA A 675 -28.12 29.95 14.44
C ALA A 675 -28.15 30.13 15.98
N ARG A 676 -26.99 30.35 16.60
CA ARG A 676 -26.87 30.63 18.04
C ARG A 676 -27.38 32.01 18.39
N ASP A 677 -26.87 33.04 17.71
CA ASP A 677 -27.24 34.43 17.97
C ASP A 677 -28.75 34.64 17.81
N TYR A 678 -29.37 34.06 16.77
CA TYR A 678 -30.82 34.19 16.56
C TYR A 678 -31.65 33.51 17.65
N ARG A 679 -31.21 32.33 18.11
CA ARG A 679 -31.88 31.59 19.20
C ARG A 679 -31.85 32.40 20.48
N ASP A 680 -30.70 33.01 20.78
CA ASP A 680 -30.47 33.72 22.04
C ASP A 680 -31.15 35.12 22.00
N GLU A 681 -31.22 35.78 20.84
CA GLU A 681 -31.85 37.11 20.68
C GLU A 681 -33.38 37.08 20.57
N ASN A 682 -33.98 36.08 19.89
CA ASN A 682 -35.38 36.15 19.47
C ASN A 682 -36.27 35.05 20.05
N GLU A 683 -35.75 34.15 20.91
CA GLU A 683 -36.41 32.93 21.39
C GLU A 683 -36.93 31.98 20.28
N HIS A 684 -36.70 32.33 19.01
CA HIS A 684 -37.15 31.62 17.83
C HIS A 684 -35.95 31.10 17.03
N ARG A 685 -36.14 29.96 16.36
CA ARG A 685 -35.11 29.37 15.51
C ARG A 685 -34.99 30.17 14.20
N ALA A 686 -33.76 30.42 13.76
CA ALA A 686 -33.53 30.95 12.42
C ALA A 686 -34.07 29.98 11.35
N SER A 687 -34.52 30.53 10.23
CA SER A 687 -34.87 29.80 9.01
C SER A 687 -33.89 30.20 7.91
N ILE A 688 -33.07 29.26 7.44
CA ILE A 688 -31.95 29.53 6.54
C ILE A 688 -32.19 28.79 5.21
N LEU A 689 -32.18 29.54 4.11
CA LEU A 689 -32.38 29.00 2.77
C LEU A 689 -31.07 29.04 1.97
N PHE A 690 -30.64 27.89 1.47
CA PHE A 690 -29.49 27.75 0.58
C PHE A 690 -29.98 27.71 -0.87
N LEU A 691 -29.74 28.79 -1.60
CA LEU A 691 -29.93 28.91 -3.05
C LEU A 691 -28.59 28.65 -3.76
N MET A 692 -28.03 27.48 -3.47
CA MET A 692 -26.79 26.96 -4.04
C MET A 692 -27.08 25.61 -4.69
N PRO A 693 -26.20 25.09 -5.57
CA PRO A 693 -26.37 23.75 -6.12
C PRO A 693 -26.56 22.72 -5.01
N CYS A 694 -27.35 21.70 -5.28
CA CYS A 694 -27.64 20.67 -4.29
C CYS A 694 -26.35 20.10 -3.69
N HIS A 695 -26.37 19.85 -2.39
CA HIS A 695 -25.26 19.26 -1.64
C HIS A 695 -23.91 20.01 -1.71
N SER A 696 -23.89 21.26 -2.19
CA SER A 696 -22.67 22.07 -2.36
C SER A 696 -22.03 22.55 -1.06
N THR A 697 -22.73 22.43 0.07
CA THR A 697 -22.19 22.65 1.42
C THR A 697 -22.44 21.42 2.29
N PRO A 698 -21.65 21.21 3.35
CA PRO A 698 -22.07 20.38 4.46
C PRO A 698 -23.33 20.96 5.13
N TYR A 699 -23.89 20.25 6.10
CA TYR A 699 -25.19 20.59 6.67
C TYR A 699 -25.18 20.48 8.19
N TYR A 700 -26.05 19.69 8.81
CA TYR A 700 -26.17 19.65 10.26
C TYR A 700 -24.91 19.12 10.96
N SER A 701 -24.10 18.29 10.31
CA SER A 701 -22.84 17.82 10.89
C SER A 701 -21.83 18.95 11.17
N HIS A 702 -21.95 20.09 10.48
CA HIS A 702 -21.04 21.24 10.62
C HIS A 702 -21.68 22.41 11.39
N VAL A 703 -23.01 22.49 11.42
CA VAL A 703 -23.72 23.49 12.23
C VAL A 703 -23.87 23.01 13.68
N HIS A 704 -24.29 21.74 13.84
CA HIS A 704 -24.64 21.11 15.10
C HIS A 704 -25.57 21.98 15.97
N GLU A 705 -26.59 22.58 15.34
CA GLU A 705 -27.68 23.29 16.01
C GLU A 705 -28.99 22.84 15.38
N ASN A 706 -30.06 22.76 16.18
CA ASN A 706 -31.38 22.38 15.69
C ASN A 706 -32.10 23.60 15.08
N VAL A 707 -31.56 24.10 13.98
CA VAL A 707 -32.04 25.27 13.21
C VAL A 707 -32.74 24.80 11.93
N THR A 708 -33.78 25.51 11.48
CA THR A 708 -34.48 25.14 10.25
C THR A 708 -33.63 25.56 9.05
N MET A 709 -33.10 24.60 8.31
CA MET A 709 -32.39 24.85 7.06
C MET A 709 -33.13 24.20 5.89
N ARG A 710 -33.07 24.80 4.70
CA ARG A 710 -33.55 24.22 3.44
C ARG A 710 -32.53 24.48 2.34
N PHE A 711 -32.30 23.51 1.48
CA PHE A 711 -31.46 23.63 0.28
C PHE A 711 -32.21 23.07 -0.93
N LEU A 712 -31.74 23.39 -2.14
CA LEU A 712 -32.30 22.85 -3.38
C LEU A 712 -31.93 21.37 -3.51
N THR A 713 -32.93 20.49 -3.65
CA THR A 713 -32.71 19.04 -3.83
C THR A 713 -32.45 18.67 -5.29
N CYS A 714 -31.74 17.56 -5.52
CA CYS A 714 -31.46 17.03 -6.85
C CYS A 714 -31.66 15.51 -6.87
N GLU A 715 -32.88 15.08 -6.55
CA GLU A 715 -33.22 13.66 -6.61
C GLU A 715 -33.19 13.17 -8.07
N PRO A 716 -32.71 11.95 -8.33
CA PRO A 716 -32.78 11.38 -9.67
C PRO A 716 -34.21 10.92 -9.98
N ASN A 717 -34.50 10.70 -11.26
CA ASN A 717 -35.80 10.22 -11.74
C ASN A 717 -36.05 8.75 -11.36
N LEU A 718 -36.29 8.46 -10.08
CA LEU A 718 -36.51 7.09 -9.58
C LEU A 718 -37.83 6.48 -10.06
N LYS A 719 -38.78 7.30 -10.50
CA LYS A 719 -40.12 6.88 -10.93
C LYS A 719 -40.27 6.81 -12.46
N ASN A 720 -39.19 7.03 -13.22
CA ASN A 720 -39.18 7.10 -14.68
C ASN A 720 -40.30 8.02 -15.24
N THR A 721 -40.57 9.13 -14.57
CA THR A 721 -41.55 10.11 -15.05
C THR A 721 -41.03 10.78 -16.32
N PRO A 722 -41.83 10.87 -17.40
CA PRO A 722 -41.40 11.57 -18.61
C PRO A 722 -41.19 13.06 -18.32
N ASN A 723 -40.20 13.68 -18.98
CA ASN A 723 -39.83 15.09 -18.81
C ASN A 723 -39.49 15.49 -17.35
N TYR A 724 -38.87 14.57 -16.62
CA TYR A 724 -38.41 14.85 -15.26
C TYR A 724 -37.30 15.90 -15.23
N SER A 725 -37.45 16.89 -14.35
CA SER A 725 -36.44 17.86 -13.97
C SER A 725 -36.44 17.98 -12.46
N ASP A 726 -35.26 17.96 -11.83
CA ASP A 726 -35.14 18.06 -10.37
C ASP A 726 -35.35 19.49 -9.85
N GLU A 727 -35.52 19.66 -8.54
CA GLU A 727 -35.81 20.97 -7.93
C GLU A 727 -34.71 22.01 -8.21
N ALA A 728 -33.44 21.62 -8.13
CA ALA A 728 -32.33 22.52 -8.40
C ALA A 728 -32.29 22.95 -9.88
N GLU A 729 -32.52 22.02 -10.81
CA GLU A 729 -32.60 22.33 -12.24
C GLU A 729 -33.78 23.27 -12.56
N GLN A 730 -34.97 22.99 -12.03
CA GLN A 730 -36.14 23.88 -12.17
C GLN A 730 -35.86 25.28 -11.63
N PHE A 731 -35.17 25.39 -10.49
CA PHE A 731 -34.78 26.68 -9.93
C PHE A 731 -33.82 27.44 -10.86
N TYR A 732 -32.74 26.81 -11.31
CA TYR A 732 -31.74 27.51 -12.14
C TYR A 732 -32.24 27.86 -13.53
N GLN A 733 -33.26 27.17 -14.05
CA GLN A 733 -33.92 27.53 -15.31
C GLN A 733 -34.76 28.81 -15.17
N ALA A 734 -35.48 28.99 -14.06
CA ALA A 734 -36.31 30.18 -13.83
C ALA A 734 -36.31 30.64 -12.35
N PRO A 735 -35.20 31.24 -11.85
CA PRO A 735 -35.01 31.50 -10.42
C PRO A 735 -36.11 32.37 -9.78
N VAL A 736 -36.50 33.45 -10.45
CA VAL A 736 -37.52 34.39 -9.94
C VAL A 736 -38.91 33.73 -9.86
N ASN A 737 -39.29 32.99 -10.90
CA ASN A 737 -40.59 32.31 -10.94
C ASN A 737 -40.66 31.20 -9.88
N TRP A 738 -39.57 30.46 -9.71
CA TRP A 738 -39.48 29.43 -8.68
C TRP A 738 -39.62 30.00 -7.26
N LEU A 739 -38.95 31.13 -6.97
CA LEU A 739 -39.05 31.80 -5.66
C LEU A 739 -40.49 32.25 -5.37
N ARG A 740 -41.18 32.84 -6.36
CA ARG A 740 -42.58 33.28 -6.21
C ARG A 740 -43.55 32.12 -5.94
N SER A 741 -43.29 30.95 -6.53
CA SER A 741 -44.17 29.78 -6.37
C SER A 741 -43.89 28.97 -5.11
N HIS A 742 -42.65 28.97 -4.60
CA HIS A 742 -42.24 28.13 -3.48
C HIS A 742 -42.06 28.87 -2.15
N ILE A 743 -41.93 30.21 -2.17
CA ILE A 743 -41.74 31.02 -0.96
C ILE A 743 -42.90 32.02 -0.82
N PRO A 744 -43.73 31.89 0.24
CA PRO A 744 -44.81 32.84 0.49
C PRO A 744 -44.28 34.25 0.77
N SER A 745 -44.82 35.25 0.08
CA SER A 745 -44.52 36.67 0.33
C SER A 745 -45.16 37.21 1.61
N TYR A 746 -46.21 36.54 2.12
CA TYR A 746 -46.95 36.93 3.33
C TYR A 746 -47.42 35.69 4.13
N PRO A 747 -47.40 35.71 5.47
CA PRO A 747 -46.86 36.75 6.35
C PRO A 747 -45.32 36.83 6.28
N ARG A 748 -44.71 37.98 6.64
CA ARG A 748 -43.24 38.16 6.58
C ARG A 748 -42.46 37.07 7.33
N THR A 749 -43.04 36.50 8.38
CA THR A 749 -42.47 35.40 9.17
C THR A 749 -42.30 34.11 8.38
N ALA A 750 -43.06 33.90 7.30
CA ALA A 750 -42.93 32.74 6.41
C ALA A 750 -41.71 32.82 5.49
N MET A 751 -41.13 34.01 5.29
CA MET A 751 -39.89 34.16 4.52
C MET A 751 -38.69 33.65 5.32
N PRO A 752 -37.63 33.16 4.64
CA PRO A 752 -36.37 32.84 5.29
C PRO A 752 -35.80 34.03 6.08
N SER A 753 -35.20 33.75 7.23
CA SER A 753 -34.45 34.76 8.00
C SER A 753 -33.12 35.11 7.32
N HIS A 754 -32.49 34.11 6.70
CA HIS A 754 -31.21 34.24 6.00
C HIS A 754 -31.22 33.47 4.70
N ILE A 755 -30.46 33.96 3.72
CA ILE A 755 -30.29 33.32 2.41
C ILE A 755 -28.80 33.17 2.13
N VAL A 756 -28.39 32.00 1.66
CA VAL A 756 -27.02 31.72 1.24
C VAL A 756 -27.02 31.43 -0.26
N LEU A 757 -26.17 32.12 -1.03
CA LEU A 757 -26.13 31.99 -2.49
C LEU A 757 -24.74 32.34 -3.06
N TYR A 758 -24.44 31.85 -4.27
CA TYR A 758 -23.24 32.31 -5.00
C TYR A 758 -23.47 33.69 -5.60
N GLU A 759 -22.45 34.54 -5.53
CA GLU A 759 -22.50 35.94 -5.99
C GLU A 759 -23.14 36.16 -7.37
N PRO A 760 -22.86 35.37 -8.43
CA PRO A 760 -23.47 35.56 -9.74
C PRO A 760 -25.00 35.42 -9.78
N LEU A 761 -25.60 34.72 -8.82
CA LEU A 761 -27.06 34.56 -8.73
C LEU A 761 -27.74 35.81 -8.16
N ALA A 762 -27.03 36.62 -7.35
CA ALA A 762 -27.58 37.79 -6.67
C ALA A 762 -28.25 38.80 -7.64
N PRO A 763 -27.64 39.22 -8.77
CA PRO A 763 -28.28 40.14 -9.71
C PRO A 763 -29.52 39.55 -10.39
N VAL A 764 -29.60 38.22 -10.53
CA VAL A 764 -30.72 37.53 -11.19
C VAL A 764 -31.99 37.53 -10.33
N ILE A 765 -31.83 37.40 -9.01
CA ILE A 765 -32.95 37.37 -8.06
C ILE A 765 -33.06 38.65 -7.22
N ASN A 766 -32.53 39.77 -7.74
CA ASN A 766 -32.45 41.03 -7.01
C ASN A 766 -33.81 41.52 -6.47
N GLU A 767 -34.90 41.31 -7.22
CA GLU A 767 -36.27 41.65 -6.78
C GLU A 767 -36.63 40.97 -5.45
N PHE A 768 -36.21 39.71 -5.27
CA PHE A 768 -36.44 38.97 -4.03
C PHE A 768 -35.51 39.47 -2.90
N LEU A 769 -34.28 39.86 -3.24
CA LEU A 769 -33.26 40.32 -2.28
C LEU A 769 -33.47 41.76 -1.79
N VAL A 770 -34.43 42.52 -2.33
CA VAL A 770 -34.75 43.89 -1.86
C VAL A 770 -35.03 43.94 -0.35
N ASN A 771 -35.64 42.89 0.20
CA ASN A 771 -35.96 42.78 1.63
C ASN A 771 -34.80 42.22 2.49
N TYR A 772 -33.60 42.12 1.94
CA TYR A 772 -32.44 41.53 2.59
C TYR A 772 -31.19 42.41 2.46
N LYS A 773 -30.36 42.41 3.51
CA LYS A 773 -29.02 43.04 3.51
C LYS A 773 -27.92 41.98 3.48
N ILE A 774 -26.80 42.28 2.83
CA ILE A 774 -25.62 41.40 2.85
C ILE A 774 -25.01 41.45 4.26
N LEU A 775 -24.82 40.28 4.86
CA LEU A 775 -24.18 40.10 6.15
C LEU A 775 -22.72 39.66 6.00
N HIS A 776 -22.48 38.69 5.11
CA HIS A 776 -21.14 38.17 4.85
C HIS A 776 -20.89 37.96 3.35
N ARG A 777 -19.64 38.20 2.94
CA ARG A 777 -19.11 37.90 1.61
C ARG A 777 -17.87 37.02 1.80
N ILE A 778 -17.97 35.76 1.43
CA ILE A 778 -16.98 34.72 1.74
C ILE A 778 -16.32 34.25 0.45
N PHE A 779 -15.00 34.25 0.41
CA PHE A 779 -14.26 33.78 -0.76
C PHE A 779 -14.44 32.26 -0.96
N ASN A 780 -14.78 31.85 -2.18
CA ASN A 780 -14.97 30.45 -2.56
C ASN A 780 -13.80 29.91 -3.37
N ALA A 781 -13.58 30.43 -4.57
CA ALA A 781 -12.54 29.99 -5.49
C ALA A 781 -12.23 31.09 -6.50
N GLU A 782 -11.04 31.04 -7.11
CA GLU A 782 -10.77 31.85 -8.31
C GLU A 782 -11.60 31.28 -9.47
N VAL A 783 -12.50 32.10 -10.02
CA VAL A 783 -13.23 31.79 -11.25
C VAL A 783 -12.59 32.62 -12.35
N ASN A 784 -12.00 31.98 -13.36
CA ASN A 784 -11.46 32.69 -14.52
C ASN A 784 -12.64 33.25 -15.33
N GLU A 785 -12.97 34.51 -15.09
CA GLU A 785 -13.92 35.26 -15.93
C GLU A 785 -13.35 35.57 -17.33
N ASN A 786 -12.04 35.35 -17.55
CA ASN A 786 -11.25 35.88 -18.66
C ASN A 786 -11.06 34.94 -19.87
N VAL A 787 -11.53 33.70 -19.83
CA VAL A 787 -11.52 32.87 -21.06
C VAL A 787 -12.88 33.07 -21.70
N ALA A 788 -12.95 33.69 -22.88
CA ALA A 788 -14.12 33.64 -23.73
C ALA A 788 -14.25 32.19 -24.22
N PRO A 789 -15.06 31.32 -23.56
CA PRO A 789 -14.96 29.89 -23.77
C PRO A 789 -15.41 29.52 -25.19
N GLN A 790 -16.27 30.35 -25.78
CA GLN A 790 -16.64 30.33 -27.18
C GLN A 790 -15.43 30.41 -28.12
N GLN A 791 -14.47 31.32 -27.89
CA GLN A 791 -13.30 31.46 -28.76
C GLN A 791 -12.39 30.22 -28.73
N LEU A 792 -12.19 29.64 -27.54
CA LEU A 792 -11.39 28.42 -27.40
C LEU A 792 -12.12 27.25 -28.08
N LEU A 793 -13.42 27.11 -27.86
CA LEU A 793 -14.24 26.07 -28.48
C LEU A 793 -14.32 26.23 -30.00
N ASP A 794 -14.47 27.44 -30.54
CA ASP A 794 -14.45 27.68 -31.98
C ASP A 794 -13.10 27.24 -32.59
N GLU A 795 -11.99 27.47 -31.87
CA GLU A 795 -10.65 27.05 -32.28
C GLU A 795 -10.51 25.51 -32.27
N TRP A 796 -11.02 24.84 -31.23
CA TRP A 796 -11.00 23.38 -31.10
C TRP A 796 -12.00 22.68 -32.05
N SER A 797 -13.21 23.19 -32.20
CA SER A 797 -14.24 22.69 -33.14
C SER A 797 -13.76 22.83 -34.59
N ARG A 798 -13.04 23.91 -34.93
CA ARG A 798 -12.40 24.06 -36.24
C ARG A 798 -11.27 23.05 -36.47
N ILE A 799 -10.55 22.65 -35.41
CA ILE A 799 -9.52 21.60 -35.47
C ILE A 799 -10.15 20.20 -35.58
N LEU A 800 -11.28 19.95 -34.91
CA LEU A 800 -11.91 18.63 -34.79
C LEU A 800 -13.04 18.37 -35.81
N LYS A 801 -13.49 19.38 -36.56
CA LYS A 801 -14.60 19.32 -37.54
C LYS A 801 -15.94 18.82 -36.95
N GLU A 802 -16.26 19.22 -35.73
CA GLU A 802 -17.56 18.94 -35.10
C GLU A 802 -18.51 20.15 -35.16
N LYS A 803 -19.82 19.92 -35.07
CA LYS A 803 -20.88 20.95 -35.18
C LYS A 803 -20.82 21.97 -34.03
N ASP A 804 -21.16 23.22 -34.35
CA ASP A 804 -21.24 24.35 -33.42
C ASP A 804 -22.28 24.11 -32.31
N VAL A 805 -21.81 23.97 -31.07
CA VAL A 805 -22.65 23.91 -29.85
C VAL A 805 -22.95 25.34 -29.38
N ASN A 806 -24.21 25.64 -29.05
CA ASN A 806 -24.59 26.95 -28.49
C ASN A 806 -24.16 27.07 -27.01
N VAL A 807 -22.86 27.35 -26.84
CA VAL A 807 -22.16 27.40 -25.56
C VAL A 807 -22.55 28.64 -24.73
N GLU A 808 -23.09 29.70 -25.32
CA GLU A 808 -23.49 30.92 -24.58
C GLU A 808 -24.64 30.64 -23.59
N THR A 809 -25.60 29.80 -23.98
CA THR A 809 -26.72 29.37 -23.12
C THR A 809 -26.25 28.42 -22.01
N LEU A 810 -25.35 27.49 -22.34
CA LEU A 810 -24.69 26.57 -21.40
C LEU A 810 -23.85 27.32 -20.34
N LEU A 811 -23.07 28.31 -20.77
CA LEU A 811 -22.25 29.13 -19.89
C LEU A 811 -23.09 30.01 -18.96
N LYS A 812 -24.25 30.50 -19.42
CA LYS A 812 -25.17 31.28 -18.59
C LYS A 812 -25.76 30.45 -17.46
N GLN A 813 -26.07 29.17 -17.71
CA GLN A 813 -26.56 28.23 -16.69
C GLN A 813 -25.46 27.84 -15.69
N VAL A 814 -24.21 27.65 -16.13
CA VAL A 814 -23.06 27.35 -15.27
C VAL A 814 -22.66 28.56 -14.40
N ARG A 815 -22.73 29.77 -14.95
CA ARG A 815 -22.30 31.01 -14.27
C ARG A 815 -23.11 31.31 -13.01
N ASN A 816 -24.40 30.94 -12.97
CA ASN A 816 -25.25 31.15 -11.79
C ASN A 816 -25.06 30.09 -10.69
N ARG A 817 -24.41 28.96 -10.99
CA ARG A 817 -24.27 27.81 -10.08
C ARG A 817 -23.00 27.85 -9.23
N VAL A 818 -21.95 28.53 -9.67
CA VAL A 818 -20.70 28.70 -8.91
C VAL A 818 -20.15 30.11 -9.11
N GLY A 819 -19.58 30.69 -8.05
CA GLY A 819 -19.02 32.03 -8.09
C GLY A 819 -17.73 32.17 -7.30
N LYS A 820 -17.08 33.32 -7.48
CA LYS A 820 -15.89 33.72 -6.71
C LYS A 820 -16.18 33.83 -5.23
N ASN A 821 -17.36 34.34 -4.88
CA ASN A 821 -17.80 34.50 -3.50
C ASN A 821 -19.15 33.81 -3.22
N ILE A 822 -19.33 33.40 -1.97
CA ILE A 822 -20.62 33.03 -1.38
C ILE A 822 -21.11 34.23 -0.57
N LEU A 823 -22.35 34.63 -0.78
CA LEU A 823 -23.02 35.71 -0.09
C LEU A 823 -23.99 35.15 0.93
N VAL A 824 -23.99 35.72 2.13
CA VAL A 824 -24.98 35.45 3.18
C VAL A 824 -25.80 36.72 3.38
N TYR A 825 -27.10 36.63 3.10
CA TYR A 825 -28.06 37.69 3.27
C TYR A 825 -28.87 37.49 4.56
N GLN A 826 -29.20 38.59 5.23
CA GLN A 826 -30.10 38.62 6.38
C GLN A 826 -31.34 39.46 6.04
N ARG A 827 -32.52 38.96 6.42
CA ARG A 827 -33.79 39.68 6.25
C ARG A 827 -33.79 40.98 7.07
N LEU A 828 -34.21 42.08 6.45
CA LEU A 828 -34.29 43.39 7.10
C LEU A 828 -35.24 43.35 8.31
N ARG A 829 -34.84 44.02 9.40
CA ARG A 829 -35.71 44.23 10.56
C ARG A 829 -36.76 45.32 10.24
N ALA A 830 -37.86 45.36 11.00
CA ALA A 830 -38.89 46.37 10.80
C ALA A 830 -38.30 47.78 10.97
N GLY A 831 -38.40 48.64 9.94
CA GLY A 831 -37.84 50.00 9.93
C GLY A 831 -36.41 50.13 9.40
N GLU A 832 -35.72 49.04 9.05
CA GLU A 832 -34.41 49.10 8.39
C GLU A 832 -34.57 49.34 6.87
N GLU A 833 -33.84 50.34 6.34
CA GLU A 833 -33.74 50.57 4.88
C GLU A 833 -32.56 49.79 4.28
N ASN A 834 -32.75 49.28 3.06
CA ASN A 834 -31.70 48.59 2.30
C ASN A 834 -30.77 49.60 1.61
N THR A 835 -29.72 50.05 2.31
CA THR A 835 -28.75 51.00 1.77
C THR A 835 -27.72 50.35 0.84
N PHE A 836 -27.41 49.06 1.02
CA PHE A 836 -26.32 48.37 0.32
C PHE A 836 -26.65 47.92 -1.12
N ASN A 837 -27.86 47.41 -1.38
CA ASN A 837 -28.19 46.88 -2.70
C ASN A 837 -28.50 47.98 -3.74
N ARG A 838 -28.67 49.24 -3.32
CA ARG A 838 -29.05 50.36 -4.21
C ARG A 838 -27.90 50.90 -5.06
N ASP A 839 -26.67 50.88 -4.56
CA ASP A 839 -25.50 51.46 -5.25
C ASP A 839 -24.89 50.51 -6.29
N GLU A 840 -24.92 49.19 -6.06
CA GLU A 840 -24.55 48.19 -7.08
C GLU A 840 -25.59 48.14 -8.22
N TYR A 841 -26.89 48.30 -7.91
CA TYR A 841 -27.95 48.35 -8.92
C TYR A 841 -27.77 49.51 -9.91
N LYS A 842 -27.41 50.71 -9.42
CA LYS A 842 -27.12 51.87 -10.28
C LYS A 842 -25.93 51.60 -11.22
N LYS A 843 -24.86 50.98 -10.73
CA LYS A 843 -23.69 50.63 -11.55
C LYS A 843 -23.99 49.56 -12.60
N SER A 844 -24.89 48.60 -12.33
CA SER A 844 -25.26 47.59 -13.33
C SER A 844 -26.19 48.14 -14.40
N THR A 845 -27.13 49.03 -14.06
CA THR A 845 -28.02 49.68 -15.04
C THR A 845 -27.26 50.60 -15.99
N ASP A 846 -26.20 51.27 -15.54
CA ASP A 846 -25.36 52.11 -16.40
C ASP A 846 -24.51 51.28 -17.40
N ASN A 847 -24.17 50.03 -17.07
CA ASN A 847 -23.46 49.12 -17.99
C ASN A 847 -24.40 48.33 -18.92
N LEU A 848 -25.69 48.20 -18.58
CA LEU A 848 -26.71 47.51 -19.39
C LEU A 848 -27.39 48.42 -20.42
N SER A 849 -27.33 49.75 -20.25
CA SER A 849 -27.91 50.71 -21.21
C SER A 849 -27.19 50.77 -22.56
N HIS A 850 -26.03 50.11 -22.71
CA HIS A 850 -25.29 50.03 -23.96
C HIS A 850 -25.40 48.70 -24.74
N ARG A 851 -26.16 47.69 -24.27
CA ARG A 851 -26.45 46.50 -25.08
C ARG A 851 -27.87 45.96 -24.90
N SER A 852 -28.59 46.01 -26.03
CA SER A 852 -29.81 45.27 -26.41
C SER A 852 -31.15 45.65 -25.76
N VAL A 853 -31.96 46.30 -26.60
CA VAL A 853 -33.42 46.40 -26.59
C VAL A 853 -34.06 45.01 -26.40
N VAL A 854 -34.98 44.92 -25.44
CA VAL A 854 -35.89 43.78 -25.25
C VAL A 854 -36.80 43.66 -26.47
N LYS A 855 -36.80 42.51 -27.14
CA LYS A 855 -37.84 42.11 -28.08
C LYS A 855 -38.59 40.91 -27.52
N GLU A 856 -39.91 41.04 -27.54
CA GLU A 856 -40.92 40.08 -27.11
C GLU A 856 -40.87 38.75 -27.88
N ASP A 857 -41.24 37.70 -27.15
CA ASP A 857 -41.82 36.40 -27.51
C ASP A 857 -41.67 35.87 -28.96
N ILE A 858 -40.99 34.72 -29.07
CA ILE A 858 -41.10 33.79 -30.20
C ILE A 858 -41.30 32.37 -29.63
N PRO A 859 -42.28 31.59 -30.08
CA PRO A 859 -42.53 30.23 -29.57
C PRO A 859 -41.47 29.27 -30.12
N ILE A 860 -40.84 28.48 -29.25
CA ILE A 860 -39.90 27.44 -29.65
C ILE A 860 -40.68 26.16 -29.92
N ASN A 861 -40.54 25.68 -31.15
CA ASN A 861 -41.09 24.44 -31.67
C ASN A 861 -40.36 23.24 -31.02
N ASN A 862 -41.12 22.33 -30.43
CA ASN A 862 -40.60 21.07 -29.88
C ASN A 862 -40.11 20.19 -31.01
N ASN A 863 -38.80 19.93 -31.09
CA ASN A 863 -38.18 18.70 -31.58
C ASN A 863 -36.65 18.90 -31.63
N GLU A 864 -35.97 18.61 -30.52
CA GLU A 864 -34.62 18.00 -30.47
C GLU A 864 -34.20 17.90 -28.99
N GLU A 865 -34.15 16.67 -28.47
CA GLU A 865 -33.67 16.36 -27.12
C GLU A 865 -32.13 16.50 -27.05
N GLU A 866 -31.63 17.70 -26.75
CA GLU A 866 -30.25 17.85 -26.26
C GLU A 866 -30.25 17.77 -24.72
N LYS A 867 -29.71 16.66 -24.21
CA LYS A 867 -29.48 16.44 -22.77
C LYS A 867 -28.37 17.37 -22.29
N ASN A 868 -28.75 18.46 -21.62
CA ASN A 868 -27.81 19.34 -20.93
C ASN A 868 -27.13 18.59 -19.77
N HIS A 869 -25.82 18.38 -19.90
CA HIS A 869 -25.01 17.63 -18.95
C HIS A 869 -24.41 18.51 -17.85
N ASN A 870 -24.38 17.99 -16.63
CA ASN A 870 -23.80 18.61 -15.44
C ASN A 870 -22.25 18.56 -15.52
N ILE A 871 -21.58 19.71 -15.64
CA ILE A 871 -20.14 19.87 -15.97
C ILE A 871 -19.22 19.82 -14.72
N PHE A 872 -19.73 19.40 -13.55
CA PHE A 872 -19.02 19.59 -12.28
C PHE A 872 -18.01 18.50 -11.85
N ASN A 873 -17.65 17.53 -12.70
CA ASN A 873 -16.63 16.52 -12.40
C ASN A 873 -15.39 16.58 -13.30
#